data_AF-A0AAN7SIF0-F1
#
_entry.id   AF-A0AAN7SIF0-F1
#
_cell.length_a   1.000
_cell.length_b   1.000
_cell.length_c   1.000
_cell.angle_alpha   90.00
_cell.angle_beta   90.00
_cell.angle_gamma   90.00
#
_symmetry.space_group_name_H-M   'P 1'
#
loop_
_entity.id
_entity.type
_entity.pdbx_description
1 polymer ?
#
loop_
_entity_poly.entity_id
_entity_poly.type
_entity_poly.pdbx_seq_one_letter_code
_entity_poly.pdbx_strand_id
1 'polypeptide(L)'
;MQFYQKNKKFLQVSGMIVATSSVGWLLLEIRRTYKILNNILDTSIVNFLEPPKYPEFEADLDDSFIFSNWIKMHDVQNAEPHSIWKSLKFTYARQLINLTTSDNAFVRDKIIKQLATITNLENWHYSYLSQLIDAKTAIGLARTKSADRRYFAKPPFMYVGYTHEMLVSSMKDLLVALNRKSSHSCMEYFINKAFVDQDVEHSFIDHESTSSELRKLIKTATDILPLCLDSLLHHCALNGNAKDIVTLNGLPLLMEIYNRFQDNFEVKLKLCNLLSNISVYPDLLGEIYRSGWITVLSCWLNECDIRLSATAAKTLANLDDNNYNALYPNKIYVLHPLHRLNETANVDVIFVHGLLGGVFFTWRQKRRSKFSNFFSTYGFKKTLTDVQSKLLRTSDPIVREFIQDTEVTDQLEFDQVGHDFEFVLNDIPITTNVEATGPYTCSGVNDCITQAQKDCYTHTMCWPKDWLPQDCKNLRILGINYDTSLSMWAQICPNEQRKATIEERSDEFLSKLLAAGVGERPIIWITHSMGGLIVKNLLWKAWGSGSEVTKKICSNSKAIVFFSTPHIGSRVANLSPPTALLLWPSVEIQELREESVGLIKIHENFLKLTKQIPLKVISFVETKSTLVTAMKFNLQFVDARSGNPSIGEYFEVPQDHLGICKPSSRMSFLYQKVVHLIRDIVEKTNQEKREEYEKLWKL
;
A
#
# COMPACT_ATOMS: atom_id res chain seq x y z
N MET A 1 16.42 79.36 -4.38
CA MET A 1 17.69 79.02 -5.08
C MET A 1 18.88 78.75 -4.15
N GLN A 2 19.09 79.48 -3.05
CA GLN A 2 20.26 79.30 -2.16
C GLN A 2 20.33 77.92 -1.45
N PHE A 3 19.19 77.31 -1.09
CA PHE A 3 19.15 75.97 -0.50
C PHE A 3 19.68 74.88 -1.46
N TYR A 4 19.37 75.01 -2.75
CA TYR A 4 19.78 74.06 -3.79
C TYR A 4 21.28 74.17 -4.10
N GLN A 5 21.83 75.38 -4.08
CA GLN A 5 23.27 75.60 -4.24
C GLN A 5 24.08 75.09 -3.04
N LYS A 6 23.58 75.26 -1.81
CA LYS A 6 24.29 74.82 -0.58
C LYS A 6 24.28 73.30 -0.38
N ASN A 7 23.24 72.61 -0.86
CA ASN A 7 23.05 71.17 -0.64
C ASN A 7 23.18 70.30 -1.90
N LYS A 8 23.72 70.84 -3.00
CA LYS A 8 23.84 70.15 -4.30
C LYS A 8 24.54 68.79 -4.20
N LYS A 9 25.64 68.70 -3.43
CA LYS A 9 26.38 67.44 -3.22
C LYS A 9 25.55 66.43 -2.42
N PHE A 10 24.82 66.87 -1.40
CA PHE A 10 23.97 66.00 -0.60
C PHE A 10 22.80 65.42 -1.43
N LEU A 11 22.15 66.25 -2.25
CA LEU A 11 21.09 65.83 -3.18
C LEU A 11 21.59 64.87 -4.27
N GLN A 12 22.80 65.07 -4.77
CA GLN A 12 23.43 64.15 -5.72
C GLN A 12 23.74 62.80 -5.08
N VAL A 13 24.28 62.79 -3.86
CA VAL A 13 24.58 61.56 -3.12
C VAL A 13 23.31 60.83 -2.72
N SER A 14 22.27 61.53 -2.24
CA SER A 14 20.98 60.91 -1.92
C SER A 14 20.31 60.34 -3.16
N GLY A 15 20.40 61.04 -4.30
CA GLY A 15 19.91 60.54 -5.59
C GLY A 15 20.63 59.26 -6.04
N MET A 16 21.96 59.20 -5.89
CA MET A 16 22.73 57.99 -6.21
C MET A 16 22.42 56.83 -5.25
N ILE A 17 22.25 57.09 -3.95
CA ILE A 17 21.90 56.04 -2.98
C ILE A 17 20.51 55.48 -3.31
N VAL A 18 19.51 56.33 -3.56
CA VAL A 18 18.17 55.88 -3.97
C VAL A 18 18.24 55.07 -5.27
N ALA A 19 18.97 55.55 -6.28
CA ALA A 19 19.11 54.82 -7.55
C ALA A 19 19.80 53.46 -7.36
N THR A 20 20.88 53.39 -6.58
CA THR A 20 21.60 52.11 -6.33
C THR A 20 20.78 51.15 -5.47
N SER A 21 20.02 51.63 -4.47
CA SER A 21 19.10 50.80 -3.70
C SER A 21 17.92 50.31 -4.54
N SER A 22 17.37 51.15 -5.41
CA SER A 22 16.31 50.75 -6.35
C SER A 22 16.80 49.73 -7.37
N VAL A 23 18.00 49.91 -7.93
CA VAL A 23 18.63 48.93 -8.85
C VAL A 23 18.97 47.63 -8.12
N GLY A 24 19.49 47.70 -6.89
CA GLY A 24 19.77 46.53 -6.06
C GLY A 24 18.50 45.74 -5.71
N TRP A 25 17.41 46.44 -5.37
CA TRP A 25 16.10 45.84 -5.14
C TRP A 25 15.53 45.20 -6.41
N LEU A 26 15.64 45.88 -7.55
CA LEU A 26 15.21 45.34 -8.85
C LEU A 26 16.01 44.08 -9.23
N LEU A 27 17.33 44.08 -9.02
CA LEU A 27 18.19 42.92 -9.27
C LEU A 27 17.90 41.76 -8.32
N LEU A 28 17.62 42.04 -7.05
CA LEU A 28 17.17 41.03 -6.10
C LEU A 28 15.85 40.42 -6.53
N GLU A 29 14.91 41.25 -6.97
CA GLU A 29 13.60 40.76 -7.40
C GLU A 29 13.71 39.98 -8.71
N ILE A 30 14.48 40.44 -9.70
CA ILE A 30 14.80 39.67 -10.91
C ILE A 30 15.45 38.34 -10.55
N ARG A 31 16.40 38.31 -9.62
CA ARG A 31 17.08 37.08 -9.20
C ARG A 31 16.13 36.13 -8.46
N ARG A 32 15.18 36.68 -7.69
CA ARG A 32 14.12 35.95 -6.99
C ARG A 32 13.12 35.38 -8.00
N THR A 33 12.66 36.16 -8.97
CA THR A 33 11.78 35.73 -10.06
C THR A 33 12.47 34.69 -10.93
N TYR A 34 13.76 34.87 -11.27
CA TYR A 34 14.56 33.90 -12.01
C TYR A 34 14.70 32.58 -11.25
N LYS A 35 15.01 32.61 -9.95
CA LYS A 35 15.10 31.40 -9.12
C LYS A 35 13.75 30.69 -8.97
N ILE A 36 12.64 31.44 -8.95
CA ILE A 36 11.29 30.89 -8.94
C ILE A 36 10.92 30.28 -10.31
N LEU A 37 11.23 30.98 -11.41
CA LEU A 37 11.01 30.50 -12.78
C LEU A 37 11.83 29.24 -13.08
N ASN A 38 13.11 29.20 -12.72
CA ASN A 38 13.96 28.01 -12.88
C ASN A 38 13.54 26.84 -11.97
N ASN A 39 12.91 27.12 -10.82
CA ASN A 39 12.37 26.06 -9.96
C ASN A 39 11.06 25.46 -10.50
N ILE A 40 10.39 26.12 -11.45
CA ILE A 40 9.09 25.70 -12.00
C ILE A 40 9.25 25.16 -13.42
N LEU A 41 10.03 25.85 -14.27
CA LEU A 41 10.33 25.46 -15.64
C LEU A 41 11.56 24.54 -15.64
N ASP A 42 11.31 23.24 -15.66
CA ASP A 42 12.38 22.30 -15.99
C ASP A 42 12.82 22.55 -17.45
N THR A 43 14.03 23.09 -17.63
CA THR A 43 14.59 23.46 -18.93
C THR A 43 14.64 22.30 -19.91
N SER A 44 14.60 21.06 -19.42
CA SER A 44 14.53 19.88 -20.29
C SER A 44 13.17 19.68 -20.96
N ILE A 45 12.06 20.18 -20.39
CA ILE A 45 10.72 20.11 -21.00
C ILE A 45 10.54 21.19 -22.07
N VAL A 46 11.18 22.34 -21.87
CA VAL A 46 11.20 23.44 -22.84
C VAL A 46 11.80 22.99 -24.18
N ASN A 47 12.77 22.07 -24.16
CA ASN A 47 13.35 21.47 -25.37
C ASN A 47 12.40 20.53 -26.13
N PHE A 48 11.32 20.06 -25.50
CA PHE A 48 10.27 19.24 -26.15
C PHE A 48 9.09 20.08 -26.64
N LEU A 49 9.07 21.38 -26.35
CA LEU A 49 8.13 22.33 -26.94
C LEU A 49 8.61 22.70 -28.35
N GLU A 50 8.73 21.72 -29.25
CA GLU A 50 8.67 22.04 -30.67
C GLU A 50 7.21 22.38 -30.98
N PRO A 51 6.92 23.52 -31.64
CA PRO A 51 5.57 23.80 -32.09
C PRO A 51 5.13 22.67 -33.04
N PRO A 52 3.95 22.08 -32.84
CA PRO A 52 3.49 21.00 -33.71
C PRO A 52 3.42 21.48 -35.15
N LYS A 53 4.11 20.78 -36.07
CA LYS A 53 3.86 20.91 -37.52
C LYS A 53 2.48 20.32 -37.81
N TYR A 54 1.47 21.17 -37.91
CA TYR A 54 0.13 20.77 -38.30
C TYR A 54 0.12 20.33 -39.79
N PRO A 55 -0.65 19.29 -40.15
CA PRO A 55 -1.00 19.05 -41.56
C PRO A 55 -1.87 20.21 -42.05
N GLU A 56 -1.55 20.71 -43.23
CA GLU A 56 -2.20 21.84 -43.92
C GLU A 56 -3.74 21.77 -43.83
N PHE A 57 -4.32 22.68 -43.06
CA PHE A 57 -5.70 23.10 -43.23
C PHE A 57 -5.72 24.62 -43.21
N GLU A 58 -6.05 25.20 -44.36
CA GLU A 58 -6.18 26.64 -44.56
C GLU A 58 -7.19 27.23 -43.58
N ALA A 59 -6.69 27.97 -42.59
CA ALA A 59 -7.43 29.02 -41.90
C ALA A 59 -6.43 30.03 -41.33
N ASP A 60 -6.45 31.23 -41.89
CA ASP A 60 -5.70 32.41 -41.48
C ASP A 60 -5.68 32.61 -39.96
N LEU A 61 -4.58 32.30 -39.29
CA LEU A 61 -4.29 32.79 -37.94
C LEU A 61 -2.80 33.16 -37.84
N ASP A 62 -2.58 34.47 -37.88
CA ASP A 62 -1.32 35.21 -37.80
C ASP A 62 -0.50 34.84 -36.54
N ASP A 63 0.69 34.26 -36.72
CA ASP A 63 1.61 33.84 -35.66
C ASP A 63 2.09 35.00 -34.76
N SER A 64 1.91 36.26 -35.19
CA SER A 64 2.15 37.44 -34.34
C SER A 64 1.08 37.62 -33.24
N PHE A 65 -0.08 36.96 -33.38
CA PHE A 65 -1.23 37.10 -32.49
C PHE A 65 -1.06 36.32 -31.18
N ILE A 66 -0.33 35.21 -31.17
CA ILE A 66 -0.12 34.40 -29.95
C ILE A 66 0.87 35.08 -28.98
N PHE A 67 1.96 35.65 -29.50
CA PHE A 67 2.94 36.35 -28.64
C PHE A 67 2.41 37.72 -28.17
N SER A 68 1.61 38.40 -29.00
CA SER A 68 0.98 39.67 -28.60
C SER A 68 -0.18 39.49 -27.63
N ASN A 69 -0.91 38.35 -27.65
CA ASN A 69 -1.88 38.00 -26.61
C ASN A 69 -1.27 37.46 -25.32
N TRP A 70 0.00 37.04 -25.32
CA TRP A 70 0.74 36.77 -24.09
C TRP A 70 0.92 38.03 -23.23
N ILE A 71 0.93 39.22 -23.87
CA ILE A 71 1.02 40.53 -23.21
C ILE A 71 -0.36 41.25 -23.12
N LYS A 72 -1.35 40.89 -23.95
CA LYS A 72 -2.72 41.44 -23.85
C LYS A 72 -3.61 40.63 -22.88
N MET A 73 -3.19 40.52 -21.62
CA MET A 73 -4.16 40.38 -20.54
C MET A 73 -4.69 41.79 -20.19
N HIS A 74 -5.88 42.12 -20.68
CA HIS A 74 -6.64 43.28 -20.20
C HIS A 74 -6.95 43.09 -18.71
N ASP A 75 -6.14 43.70 -17.84
CA ASP A 75 -6.53 44.80 -16.93
C ASP A 75 -5.41 45.02 -15.87
N VAL A 76 -4.24 45.51 -16.30
CA VAL A 76 -3.05 45.67 -15.43
C VAL A 76 -2.98 47.05 -14.78
N GLN A 77 -4.03 47.88 -14.87
CA GLN A 77 -4.01 49.17 -14.18
C GLN A 77 -4.47 49.11 -12.72
N ASN A 78 -5.13 48.03 -12.25
CA ASN A 78 -5.62 47.92 -10.86
C ASN A 78 -5.55 46.50 -10.23
N ALA A 79 -4.93 45.51 -10.87
CA ALA A 79 -4.90 44.14 -10.31
C ALA A 79 -3.74 43.93 -9.33
N GLU A 80 -4.03 43.40 -8.13
CA GLU A 80 -2.99 43.00 -7.19
C GLU A 80 -2.04 41.95 -7.80
N PRO A 81 -0.71 42.01 -7.55
CA PRO A 81 0.27 41.07 -8.10
C PRO A 81 -0.12 39.60 -7.92
N HIS A 82 -0.78 39.27 -6.81
CA HIS A 82 -1.22 37.92 -6.47
C HIS A 82 -2.22 37.32 -7.48
N SER A 83 -3.10 38.12 -8.08
CA SER A 83 -4.10 37.68 -9.06
C SER A 83 -3.45 37.29 -10.39
N ILE A 84 -2.52 38.11 -10.87
CA ILE A 84 -1.75 37.88 -12.10
C ILE A 84 -0.95 36.56 -11.99
N TRP A 85 -0.34 36.31 -10.83
CA TRP A 85 0.40 35.08 -10.57
C TRP A 85 -0.47 33.82 -10.62
N LYS A 86 -1.71 33.87 -10.12
CA LYS A 86 -2.64 32.73 -10.21
C LYS A 86 -3.06 32.44 -11.64
N SER A 87 -3.30 33.49 -12.43
CA SER A 87 -3.66 33.36 -13.84
C SER A 87 -2.53 32.74 -14.66
N LEU A 88 -1.28 33.16 -14.42
CA LEU A 88 -0.09 32.55 -15.05
C LEU A 88 0.06 31.07 -14.68
N LYS A 89 -0.08 30.72 -13.40
CA LYS A 89 -0.05 29.32 -12.94
C LYS A 89 -1.14 28.48 -13.59
N PHE A 90 -2.34 29.03 -13.74
CA PHE A 90 -3.47 28.35 -14.39
C PHE A 90 -3.19 28.08 -15.87
N THR A 91 -2.70 29.08 -16.60
CA THR A 91 -2.32 28.93 -18.02
C THR A 91 -1.22 27.89 -18.20
N TYR A 92 -0.20 27.91 -17.32
CA TYR A 92 0.85 26.90 -17.32
C TYR A 92 0.31 25.48 -17.03
N ALA A 93 -0.53 25.32 -16.00
CA ALA A 93 -1.17 24.05 -15.69
C ALA A 93 -2.01 23.52 -16.86
N ARG A 94 -2.75 24.40 -17.56
CA ARG A 94 -3.52 24.05 -18.75
C ARG A 94 -2.64 23.56 -19.89
N GLN A 95 -1.51 24.23 -20.14
CA GLN A 95 -0.54 23.79 -21.15
C GLN A 95 0.05 22.43 -20.80
N LEU A 96 0.41 22.20 -19.53
CA LEU A 96 0.90 20.90 -19.08
C LEU A 96 -0.11 19.78 -19.32
N ILE A 97 -1.40 20.00 -19.02
CA ILE A 97 -2.46 19.01 -19.29
C ILE A 97 -2.55 18.69 -20.79
N ASN A 98 -2.43 19.67 -21.68
CA ASN A 98 -2.44 19.38 -23.12
C ASN A 98 -1.26 18.46 -23.51
N LEU A 99 -0.11 18.62 -22.86
CA LEU A 99 1.09 17.81 -23.11
C LEU A 99 1.03 16.41 -22.47
N THR A 100 0.11 16.15 -21.53
CA THR A 100 -0.07 14.80 -20.97
C THR A 100 -0.66 13.81 -21.98
N THR A 101 -1.21 14.30 -23.09
CA THR A 101 -1.71 13.46 -24.20
C THR A 101 -0.58 12.80 -25.00
N SER A 102 0.68 13.13 -24.74
CA SER A 102 1.84 12.53 -25.41
C SER A 102 1.91 11.00 -25.25
N ASP A 103 2.31 10.30 -26.31
CA ASP A 103 2.45 8.83 -26.30
C ASP A 103 3.60 8.35 -25.41
N ASN A 104 4.59 9.22 -25.14
CA ASN A 104 5.76 8.87 -24.35
C ASN A 104 5.45 8.86 -22.83
N ALA A 105 5.46 7.65 -22.25
CA ALA A 105 5.20 7.41 -20.83
C ALA A 105 6.10 8.19 -19.86
N PHE A 106 7.38 8.35 -20.22
CA PHE A 106 8.35 9.06 -19.39
C PHE A 106 8.06 10.57 -19.35
N VAL A 107 7.74 11.15 -20.51
CA VAL A 107 7.38 12.57 -20.64
C VAL A 107 6.09 12.85 -19.86
N ARG A 108 5.05 12.01 -20.01
CA ARG A 108 3.81 12.13 -19.23
C ARG A 108 4.07 12.11 -17.73
N ASP A 109 4.86 11.16 -17.24
CA ASP A 109 5.14 11.04 -15.81
C ASP A 109 5.84 12.29 -15.25
N LYS A 110 6.78 12.84 -16.01
CA LYS A 110 7.46 14.09 -15.66
C LYS A 110 6.50 15.29 -15.60
N ILE A 111 5.61 15.41 -16.59
CA ILE A 111 4.58 16.46 -16.64
C ILE A 111 3.62 16.32 -15.47
N ILE A 112 3.15 15.11 -15.17
CA ILE A 112 2.23 14.83 -14.05
C ILE A 112 2.86 15.23 -12.72
N LYS A 113 4.15 14.94 -12.52
CA LYS A 113 4.89 15.37 -11.32
C LYS A 113 4.92 16.89 -11.19
N GLN A 114 5.15 17.62 -12.28
CA GLN A 114 5.07 19.08 -12.26
C GLN A 114 3.65 19.59 -12.02
N LEU A 115 2.64 18.99 -12.63
CA LEU A 115 1.25 19.37 -12.40
C LEU A 115 0.86 19.19 -10.92
N ALA A 116 1.38 18.14 -10.28
CA ALA A 116 1.18 17.86 -8.87
C ALA A 116 1.98 18.78 -7.92
N THR A 117 2.96 19.57 -8.39
CA THR A 117 3.63 20.60 -7.57
C THR A 117 2.92 21.94 -7.63
N ILE A 118 2.07 22.17 -8.65
CA ILE A 118 1.28 23.40 -8.78
C ILE A 118 0.21 23.44 -7.68
N THR A 119 0.41 24.36 -6.75
CA THR A 119 -0.48 24.61 -5.61
C THR A 119 -1.01 26.05 -5.63
N ASN A 120 -2.08 26.27 -4.86
CA ASN A 120 -2.75 27.57 -4.67
C ASN A 120 -3.46 28.12 -5.92
N LEU A 121 -4.09 27.25 -6.71
CA LEU A 121 -5.07 27.69 -7.71
C LEU A 121 -6.45 27.92 -7.05
N GLU A 122 -7.31 28.66 -7.75
CA GLU A 122 -8.69 28.92 -7.32
C GLU A 122 -9.58 27.70 -7.59
N ASN A 123 -10.69 27.58 -6.87
CA ASN A 123 -11.57 26.42 -7.01
C ASN A 123 -12.12 26.28 -8.44
N TRP A 124 -12.42 27.38 -9.12
CA TRP A 124 -12.89 27.36 -10.50
C TRP A 124 -11.77 26.96 -11.49
N HIS A 125 -10.51 27.34 -11.22
CA HIS A 125 -9.36 26.85 -11.99
C HIS A 125 -9.28 25.33 -11.91
N TYR A 126 -9.33 24.75 -10.70
CA TYR A 126 -9.32 23.30 -10.53
C TYR A 126 -10.53 22.64 -11.18
N SER A 127 -11.73 23.22 -11.04
CA SER A 127 -12.93 22.70 -11.69
C SER A 127 -12.79 22.66 -13.20
N TYR A 128 -12.20 23.69 -13.82
CA TYR A 128 -11.94 23.71 -15.26
C TYR A 128 -10.89 22.67 -15.67
N LEU A 129 -9.75 22.61 -14.96
CA LEU A 129 -8.69 21.63 -15.23
C LEU A 129 -9.21 20.19 -15.08
N SER A 130 -10.09 19.92 -14.11
CA SER A 130 -10.69 18.60 -13.91
C SER A 130 -11.52 18.10 -15.10
N GLN A 131 -12.06 19.00 -15.92
CA GLN A 131 -12.82 18.66 -17.12
C GLN A 131 -11.91 18.34 -18.33
N LEU A 132 -10.67 18.84 -18.31
CA LEU A 132 -9.69 18.62 -19.36
C LEU A 132 -8.82 17.37 -19.15
N ILE A 133 -8.75 16.87 -17.92
CA ILE A 133 -7.95 15.70 -17.57
C ILE A 133 -8.52 14.44 -18.23
N ASP A 134 -7.64 13.66 -18.87
CA ASP A 134 -7.96 12.34 -19.38
C ASP A 134 -7.79 11.25 -18.30
N ALA A 135 -8.30 10.04 -18.56
CA ALA A 135 -8.27 8.95 -17.61
C ALA A 135 -6.84 8.56 -17.16
N LYS A 136 -5.85 8.62 -18.07
CA LYS A 136 -4.46 8.24 -17.76
C LYS A 136 -3.79 9.29 -16.87
N THR A 137 -4.01 10.57 -17.16
CA THR A 137 -3.52 11.66 -16.32
C THR A 137 -4.19 11.64 -14.95
N ALA A 138 -5.48 11.34 -14.86
CA ALA A 138 -6.19 11.20 -13.59
C ALA A 138 -5.53 10.13 -12.71
N ILE A 139 -5.20 8.96 -13.25
CA ILE A 139 -4.50 7.92 -12.48
C ILE A 139 -3.12 8.37 -12.05
N GLY A 140 -2.35 8.99 -12.95
CA GLY A 140 -1.01 9.47 -12.60
C GLY A 140 -1.04 10.51 -11.49
N LEU A 141 -2.00 11.43 -11.52
CA LEU A 141 -2.23 12.39 -10.43
C LEU A 141 -2.68 11.67 -9.16
N ALA A 142 -3.61 10.72 -9.24
CA ALA A 142 -4.10 9.98 -8.06
C ALA A 142 -2.99 9.20 -7.36
N ARG A 143 -2.04 8.67 -8.14
CA ARG A 143 -0.85 7.97 -7.62
C ARG A 143 0.30 8.91 -7.27
N THR A 144 0.15 10.24 -7.34
CA THR A 144 1.19 11.21 -6.97
C THR A 144 0.86 11.86 -5.63
N LYS A 145 1.74 11.71 -4.63
CA LYS A 145 1.48 12.10 -3.23
C LYS A 145 1.14 13.59 -3.04
N SER A 146 1.68 14.48 -3.88
CA SER A 146 1.48 15.94 -3.76
C SER A 146 0.27 16.46 -4.53
N ALA A 147 -0.45 15.62 -5.29
CA ALA A 147 -1.53 16.09 -6.14
C ALA A 147 -2.74 16.59 -5.32
N ASP A 148 -3.25 17.77 -5.69
CA ASP A 148 -4.45 18.34 -5.07
C ASP A 148 -5.70 17.56 -5.49
N ARG A 149 -6.56 17.23 -4.52
CA ARG A 149 -7.79 16.45 -4.76
C ARG A 149 -8.78 17.19 -5.66
N ARG A 150 -8.68 18.51 -5.77
CA ARG A 150 -9.56 19.32 -6.61
C ARG A 150 -9.30 19.14 -8.11
N TYR A 151 -8.19 18.50 -8.51
CA TYR A 151 -7.99 18.08 -9.89
C TYR A 151 -8.98 17.01 -10.35
N PHE A 152 -9.64 16.30 -9.43
CA PHE A 152 -10.59 15.24 -9.76
C PHE A 152 -12.01 15.79 -9.83
N ALA A 153 -12.71 15.50 -10.93
CA ALA A 153 -14.11 15.84 -11.07
C ALA A 153 -14.94 15.10 -10.00
N LYS A 154 -16.02 15.75 -9.54
CA LYS A 154 -16.97 15.11 -8.63
C LYS A 154 -17.66 13.93 -9.35
N PRO A 155 -17.96 12.82 -8.64
CA PRO A 155 -18.65 11.70 -9.25
C PRO A 155 -19.99 12.12 -9.87
N PRO A 156 -20.36 11.61 -11.05
CA PRO A 156 -21.66 11.88 -11.65
C PRO A 156 -22.77 11.25 -10.81
N PHE A 157 -23.88 11.97 -10.64
CA PHE A 157 -25.04 11.45 -9.93
C PHE A 157 -26.11 10.96 -10.93
N MET A 158 -26.15 9.66 -11.23
CA MET A 158 -27.17 9.09 -12.13
C MET A 158 -28.48 8.70 -11.43
N TYR A 159 -28.46 8.42 -10.13
CA TYR A 159 -29.59 7.81 -9.38
C TYR A 159 -30.16 8.72 -8.28
N VAL A 160 -30.00 10.05 -8.41
CA VAL A 160 -30.37 11.07 -7.39
C VAL A 160 -31.81 10.96 -6.89
N GLY A 161 -32.72 10.37 -7.68
CA GLY A 161 -34.14 10.19 -7.34
C GLY A 161 -34.58 8.77 -6.96
N TYR A 162 -33.69 7.77 -6.92
CA TYR A 162 -34.10 6.39 -6.66
C TYR A 162 -34.45 6.19 -5.18
N THR A 163 -35.57 5.51 -4.89
CA THR A 163 -35.83 5.05 -3.51
C THR A 163 -34.89 3.88 -3.16
N HIS A 164 -34.80 3.54 -1.87
CA HIS A 164 -34.01 2.38 -1.44
C HIS A 164 -34.50 1.07 -2.10
N GLU A 165 -35.82 0.90 -2.24
CA GLU A 165 -36.42 -0.26 -2.90
C GLU A 165 -36.08 -0.34 -4.39
N MET A 166 -36.06 0.80 -5.09
CA MET A 166 -35.65 0.85 -6.50
C MET A 166 -34.19 0.45 -6.69
N LEU A 167 -33.29 0.80 -5.75
CA LEU A 167 -31.91 0.35 -5.78
C LEU A 167 -31.78 -1.15 -5.51
N VAL A 168 -32.55 -1.67 -4.55
CA VAL A 168 -32.59 -3.11 -4.27
C VAL A 168 -33.09 -3.88 -5.50
N SER A 169 -34.13 -3.38 -6.18
CA SER A 169 -34.61 -3.94 -7.45
C SER A 169 -33.54 -3.89 -8.54
N SER A 170 -32.86 -2.76 -8.70
CA SER A 170 -31.78 -2.61 -9.70
C SER A 170 -30.61 -3.56 -9.41
N MET A 171 -30.26 -3.77 -8.14
CA MET A 171 -29.26 -4.75 -7.74
C MET A 171 -29.72 -6.19 -7.99
N LYS A 172 -31.00 -6.51 -7.74
CA LYS A 172 -31.60 -7.80 -8.10
C LYS A 172 -31.47 -8.05 -9.60
N ASP A 173 -31.84 -7.08 -10.43
CA ASP A 173 -31.79 -7.19 -11.88
C ASP A 173 -30.36 -7.39 -12.38
N LEU A 174 -29.39 -6.66 -11.81
CA LEU A 174 -27.97 -6.84 -12.09
C LEU A 174 -27.50 -8.26 -11.73
N LEU A 175 -27.82 -8.75 -10.54
CA LEU A 175 -27.44 -10.10 -10.10
C LEU A 175 -28.07 -11.19 -10.97
N VAL A 176 -29.34 -11.04 -11.35
CA VAL A 176 -30.03 -11.96 -12.27
C VAL A 176 -29.38 -11.95 -13.64
N ALA A 177 -29.04 -10.78 -14.18
CA ALA A 177 -28.35 -10.64 -15.46
C ALA A 177 -26.95 -11.26 -15.44
N LEU A 178 -26.20 -11.09 -14.34
CA LEU A 178 -24.90 -11.74 -14.14
C LEU A 178 -25.03 -13.25 -14.06
N ASN A 179 -25.99 -13.77 -13.30
CA ASN A 179 -26.23 -15.21 -13.19
C ASN A 179 -26.64 -15.85 -14.54
N ARG A 180 -27.31 -15.09 -15.43
CA ARG A 180 -27.62 -15.54 -16.79
C ARG A 180 -26.38 -15.66 -17.68
N LYS A 181 -25.37 -14.81 -17.47
CA LYS A 181 -24.11 -14.84 -18.23
C LYS A 181 -23.16 -15.92 -17.72
N SER A 182 -22.96 -15.97 -16.40
CA SER A 182 -22.06 -16.89 -15.72
C SER A 182 -22.78 -17.48 -14.52
N SER A 183 -23.50 -18.57 -14.77
CA SER A 183 -24.31 -19.25 -13.77
C SER A 183 -23.46 -19.83 -12.67
N HIS A 184 -23.86 -19.55 -11.43
CA HIS A 184 -23.11 -19.96 -10.26
C HIS A 184 -24.05 -20.35 -9.13
N SER A 185 -23.89 -21.56 -8.57
CA SER A 185 -24.79 -22.12 -7.54
C SER A 185 -24.98 -21.20 -6.33
N CYS A 186 -23.90 -20.56 -5.86
CA CYS A 186 -23.93 -19.60 -4.74
C CYS A 186 -24.72 -18.31 -5.08
N MET A 187 -24.63 -17.81 -6.32
CA MET A 187 -25.35 -16.61 -6.74
C MET A 187 -26.83 -16.92 -6.96
N GLU A 188 -27.14 -18.04 -7.61
CA GLU A 188 -28.51 -18.52 -7.78
C GLU A 188 -29.19 -18.78 -6.44
N TYR A 189 -28.49 -19.45 -5.51
CA TYR A 189 -28.98 -19.67 -4.14
C TYR A 189 -29.26 -18.34 -3.43
N PHE A 190 -28.34 -17.36 -3.52
CA PHE A 190 -28.54 -16.04 -2.92
C PHE A 190 -29.77 -15.34 -3.52
N ILE A 191 -29.89 -15.29 -4.85
CA ILE A 191 -31.03 -14.64 -5.54
C ILE A 191 -32.36 -15.27 -5.09
N ASN A 192 -32.42 -16.61 -5.11
CA ASN A 192 -33.61 -17.38 -4.75
C ASN A 192 -33.95 -17.34 -3.26
N LYS A 193 -33.09 -16.82 -2.38
CA LYS A 193 -33.36 -16.71 -0.93
C LYS A 193 -33.53 -15.26 -0.48
N ALA A 194 -32.77 -14.33 -1.05
CA ALA A 194 -32.78 -12.92 -0.67
C ALA A 194 -33.96 -12.16 -1.27
N PHE A 195 -34.48 -12.59 -2.43
CA PHE A 195 -35.54 -11.88 -3.17
C PHE A 195 -36.83 -12.67 -3.36
N VAL A 196 -37.09 -13.68 -2.50
CA VAL A 196 -38.38 -14.38 -2.47
C VAL A 196 -39.46 -13.39 -2.05
N ASP A 197 -40.57 -13.37 -2.80
CA ASP A 197 -41.72 -12.51 -2.52
C ASP A 197 -42.20 -12.69 -1.08
N GLN A 198 -42.54 -11.57 -0.44
CA GLN A 198 -43.20 -11.53 0.87
C GLN A 198 -44.63 -12.14 0.84
N ASP A 199 -45.12 -12.57 -0.32
CA ASP A 199 -46.53 -12.93 -0.57
C ASP A 199 -46.80 -14.44 -0.78
N VAL A 200 -45.83 -15.34 -0.59
CA VAL A 200 -46.07 -16.79 -0.71
C VAL A 200 -45.77 -17.50 0.61
N GLU A 201 -46.62 -17.26 1.61
CA GLU A 201 -46.92 -18.28 2.61
C GLU A 201 -47.68 -19.41 1.91
N HIS A 202 -46.98 -20.43 1.39
CA HIS A 202 -47.38 -21.83 1.45
C HIS A 202 -46.44 -22.73 0.63
N SER A 203 -46.15 -23.89 1.21
CA SER A 203 -45.51 -25.08 0.61
C SER A 203 -44.05 -24.95 0.19
N PHE A 204 -43.13 -25.36 1.06
CA PHE A 204 -42.55 -26.71 1.07
C PHE A 204 -41.61 -26.80 2.27
N ILE A 205 -41.82 -27.82 3.12
CA ILE A 205 -40.96 -28.12 4.26
C ILE A 205 -39.69 -28.76 3.70
N ASP A 206 -38.65 -27.96 3.47
CA ASP A 206 -37.29 -28.49 3.33
C ASP A 206 -36.60 -28.42 4.68
N HIS A 207 -36.28 -29.61 5.20
CA HIS A 207 -35.41 -29.81 6.35
C HIS A 207 -33.96 -29.41 6.01
N GLU A 208 -33.67 -28.11 5.95
CA GLU A 208 -32.29 -27.62 5.98
C GLU A 208 -32.16 -26.44 6.95
N SER A 209 -31.42 -26.68 8.03
CA SER A 209 -31.12 -25.75 9.14
C SER A 209 -30.48 -24.43 8.71
N THR A 210 -29.88 -24.36 7.52
CA THR A 210 -29.28 -23.16 6.90
C THR A 210 -30.32 -22.16 6.37
N SER A 211 -31.51 -22.63 5.98
CA SER A 211 -32.58 -21.80 5.42
C SER A 211 -33.16 -20.77 6.41
N SER A 212 -32.98 -21.02 7.71
CA SER A 212 -33.38 -20.14 8.80
C SER A 212 -32.38 -19.01 9.06
N GLU A 213 -31.09 -19.22 8.77
CA GLU A 213 -30.02 -18.28 9.16
C GLU A 213 -29.95 -17.02 8.29
N LEU A 214 -30.02 -17.15 6.95
CA LEU A 214 -30.01 -15.99 6.05
C LEU A 214 -31.24 -15.10 6.23
N ARG A 215 -32.43 -15.68 6.47
CA ARG A 215 -33.63 -14.90 6.81
C ARG A 215 -33.53 -14.23 8.18
N LYS A 216 -32.81 -14.81 9.14
CA LYS A 216 -32.51 -14.17 10.43
C LYS A 216 -31.49 -13.02 10.31
N LEU A 217 -30.62 -13.06 9.31
CA LEU A 217 -29.64 -12.01 9.02
C LEU A 217 -30.26 -10.81 8.29
N ILE A 218 -31.27 -11.05 7.44
CA ILE A 218 -32.07 -9.99 6.81
C ILE A 218 -33.13 -9.51 7.82
N LYS A 219 -32.74 -8.60 8.72
CA LYS A 219 -33.67 -8.04 9.72
C LYS A 219 -34.43 -6.84 9.18
N THR A 220 -33.82 -6.09 8.26
CA THR A 220 -34.39 -4.88 7.64
C THR A 220 -34.06 -4.81 6.15
N ALA A 221 -34.89 -4.10 5.36
CA ALA A 221 -34.64 -3.88 3.92
C ALA A 221 -33.29 -3.19 3.64
N THR A 222 -32.75 -2.46 4.62
CA THR A 222 -31.44 -1.81 4.57
C THR A 222 -30.26 -2.78 4.60
N ASP A 223 -30.43 -3.99 5.12
CA ASP A 223 -29.36 -5.01 5.21
C ASP A 223 -29.14 -5.77 3.90
N ILE A 224 -30.08 -5.67 2.96
CA ILE A 224 -30.06 -6.42 1.70
C ILE A 224 -28.92 -5.94 0.79
N LEU A 225 -28.72 -4.63 0.64
CA LEU A 225 -27.70 -4.08 -0.27
C LEU A 225 -26.27 -4.52 0.10
N PRO A 226 -25.82 -4.46 1.38
CA PRO A 226 -24.54 -5.02 1.79
C PRO A 226 -24.37 -6.52 1.48
N LEU A 227 -25.45 -7.31 1.57
CA LEU A 227 -25.43 -8.74 1.22
C LEU A 227 -25.39 -8.96 -0.30
N CYS A 228 -26.07 -8.11 -1.08
CA CYS A 228 -25.92 -8.11 -2.54
C CYS A 228 -24.48 -7.82 -2.96
N LEU A 229 -23.78 -6.92 -2.26
CA LEU A 229 -22.36 -6.67 -2.50
C LEU A 229 -21.48 -7.89 -2.18
N ASP A 230 -21.81 -8.67 -1.14
CA ASP A 230 -21.09 -9.92 -0.84
C ASP A 230 -21.27 -10.96 -1.95
N SER A 231 -22.50 -11.13 -2.43
CA SER A 231 -22.81 -12.01 -3.57
C SER A 231 -22.06 -11.57 -4.83
N LEU A 232 -22.02 -10.26 -5.10
CA LEU A 232 -21.30 -9.68 -6.23
C LEU A 232 -19.77 -9.85 -6.09
N LEU A 233 -19.24 -9.67 -4.89
CA LEU A 233 -17.82 -9.87 -4.59
C LEU A 233 -17.39 -11.31 -4.81
N HIS A 234 -18.20 -12.24 -4.33
CA HIS A 234 -17.98 -13.66 -4.54
C HIS A 234 -17.93 -13.99 -6.04
N HIS A 235 -18.87 -13.46 -6.82
CA HIS A 235 -18.86 -13.60 -8.28
C HIS A 235 -17.63 -13.01 -8.96
N CYS A 236 -17.18 -11.82 -8.53
CA CYS A 236 -15.97 -11.17 -9.05
C CYS A 236 -14.68 -11.90 -8.70
N ALA A 237 -14.67 -12.60 -7.56
CA ALA A 237 -13.50 -13.34 -7.13
C ALA A 237 -13.22 -14.54 -8.03
N LEU A 238 -14.23 -15.01 -8.78
CA LEU A 238 -14.10 -16.06 -9.78
C LEU A 238 -13.54 -15.48 -11.09
N ASN A 239 -12.59 -16.20 -11.68
CA ASN A 239 -11.83 -15.73 -12.83
C ASN A 239 -12.73 -15.43 -14.05
N GLY A 240 -12.59 -14.25 -14.64
CA GLY A 240 -13.29 -13.86 -15.88
C GLY A 240 -14.56 -13.02 -15.68
N ASN A 241 -15.20 -13.11 -14.51
CA ASN A 241 -16.55 -12.57 -14.30
C ASN A 241 -16.60 -11.07 -13.97
N ALA A 242 -15.51 -10.47 -13.45
CA ALA A 242 -15.54 -9.07 -13.04
C ALA A 242 -15.77 -8.09 -14.22
N LYS A 243 -15.42 -8.48 -15.46
CA LYS A 243 -15.70 -7.69 -16.66
C LYS A 243 -17.20 -7.56 -16.91
N ASP A 244 -18.00 -8.58 -16.59
CA ASP A 244 -19.43 -8.59 -16.89
C ASP A 244 -20.21 -7.51 -16.15
N ILE A 245 -19.79 -7.13 -14.95
CA ILE A 245 -20.38 -6.03 -14.17
C ILE A 245 -20.31 -4.71 -14.94
N VAL A 246 -19.16 -4.44 -15.55
CA VAL A 246 -18.98 -3.22 -16.34
C VAL A 246 -19.81 -3.28 -17.62
N THR A 247 -19.89 -4.44 -18.28
CA THR A 247 -20.73 -4.61 -19.47
C THR A 247 -22.22 -4.44 -19.20
N LEU A 248 -22.68 -4.76 -17.98
CA LEU A 248 -24.06 -4.62 -17.54
C LEU A 248 -24.33 -3.27 -16.85
N ASN A 249 -23.44 -2.29 -17.03
CA ASN A 249 -23.57 -0.94 -16.47
C ASN A 249 -23.71 -0.93 -14.93
N GLY A 250 -23.00 -1.81 -14.23
CA GLY A 250 -23.02 -1.90 -12.77
C GLY A 250 -22.25 -0.78 -12.06
N LEU A 251 -21.26 -0.15 -12.71
CA LEU A 251 -20.40 0.87 -12.06
C LEU A 251 -21.17 2.10 -11.53
N PRO A 252 -22.12 2.69 -12.28
CA PRO A 252 -22.94 3.79 -11.75
C PRO A 252 -23.82 3.37 -10.56
N LEU A 253 -24.36 2.15 -10.59
CA LEU A 253 -25.19 1.61 -9.49
C LEU A 253 -24.37 1.46 -8.20
N LEU A 254 -23.15 0.93 -8.33
CA LEU A 254 -22.22 0.84 -7.21
C LEU A 254 -21.83 2.23 -6.66
N MET A 255 -21.74 3.26 -7.52
CA MET A 255 -21.42 4.63 -7.10
C MET A 255 -22.56 5.25 -6.28
N GLU A 256 -23.80 4.97 -6.66
CA GLU A 256 -24.95 5.38 -5.85
C GLU A 256 -24.98 4.70 -4.48
N ILE A 257 -24.66 3.39 -4.42
CA ILE A 257 -24.52 2.68 -3.15
C ILE A 257 -23.41 3.33 -2.31
N TYR A 258 -22.27 3.68 -2.90
CA TYR A 258 -21.23 4.44 -2.20
C TYR A 258 -21.76 5.75 -1.62
N ASN A 259 -22.50 6.53 -2.41
CA ASN A 259 -23.03 7.82 -1.99
C ASN A 259 -24.01 7.73 -0.80
N ARG A 260 -24.78 6.65 -0.70
CA ARG A 260 -25.71 6.41 0.43
C ARG A 260 -25.03 5.86 1.67
N PHE A 261 -23.95 5.10 1.49
CA PHE A 261 -23.25 4.41 2.57
C PHE A 261 -21.85 4.98 2.82
N GLN A 262 -21.66 6.29 2.62
CA GLN A 262 -20.36 6.95 2.80
C GLN A 262 -19.78 6.84 4.22
N ASP A 263 -20.60 6.57 5.23
CA ASP A 263 -20.13 6.38 6.61
C ASP A 263 -19.89 4.91 6.96
N ASN A 264 -20.37 3.97 6.14
CA ASN A 264 -20.23 2.54 6.41
C ASN A 264 -18.91 1.99 5.84
N PHE A 265 -17.96 1.71 6.74
CA PHE A 265 -16.65 1.19 6.38
C PHE A 265 -16.70 -0.17 5.66
N GLU A 266 -17.57 -1.09 6.08
CA GLU A 266 -17.69 -2.41 5.47
C GLU A 266 -18.16 -2.31 4.02
N VAL A 267 -19.11 -1.41 3.74
CA VAL A 267 -19.56 -1.14 2.37
C VAL A 267 -18.44 -0.53 1.53
N LYS A 268 -17.68 0.45 2.04
CA LYS A 268 -16.50 1.01 1.35
C LYS A 268 -15.48 -0.07 1.01
N LEU A 269 -15.15 -0.93 1.96
CA LEU A 269 -14.17 -1.99 1.75
C LEU A 269 -14.65 -3.00 0.70
N LYS A 270 -15.93 -3.38 0.73
CA LYS A 270 -16.53 -4.26 -0.27
C LYS A 270 -16.48 -3.65 -1.67
N LEU A 271 -16.88 -2.39 -1.81
CA LEU A 271 -16.80 -1.64 -3.07
C LEU A 271 -15.36 -1.51 -3.58
N CYS A 272 -14.41 -1.23 -2.69
CA CYS A 272 -13.00 -1.16 -3.06
C CYS A 272 -12.45 -2.52 -3.53
N ASN A 273 -12.87 -3.62 -2.91
CA ASN A 273 -12.49 -4.97 -3.35
C ASN A 273 -13.12 -5.33 -4.71
N LEU A 274 -14.38 -4.92 -4.97
CA LEU A 274 -15.02 -5.07 -6.28
C LEU A 274 -14.21 -4.36 -7.37
N LEU A 275 -13.90 -3.07 -7.14
CA LEU A 275 -13.10 -2.28 -8.06
C LEU A 275 -11.70 -2.87 -8.24
N SER A 276 -11.09 -3.40 -7.19
CA SER A 276 -9.79 -4.09 -7.29
C SER A 276 -9.86 -5.30 -8.22
N ASN A 277 -10.94 -6.10 -8.16
CA ASN A 277 -11.09 -7.24 -9.06
C ASN A 277 -11.37 -6.80 -10.50
N ILE A 278 -12.15 -5.73 -10.70
CA ILE A 278 -12.40 -5.13 -12.03
C ILE A 278 -11.11 -4.55 -12.62
N SER A 279 -10.25 -3.95 -11.80
CA SER A 279 -9.00 -3.30 -12.24
C SER A 279 -7.99 -4.22 -12.89
N VAL A 280 -8.14 -5.54 -12.74
CA VAL A 280 -7.31 -6.54 -13.43
C VAL A 280 -7.44 -6.44 -14.97
N TYR A 281 -8.47 -5.75 -15.48
CA TYR A 281 -8.66 -5.44 -16.89
C TYR A 281 -8.38 -3.95 -17.17
N PRO A 282 -7.16 -3.57 -17.59
CA PRO A 282 -6.79 -2.17 -17.85
C PRO A 282 -7.68 -1.49 -18.91
N ASP A 283 -8.21 -2.26 -19.87
CA ASP A 283 -9.13 -1.78 -20.91
C ASP A 283 -10.38 -1.08 -20.35
N LEU A 284 -10.77 -1.40 -19.12
CA LEU A 284 -11.95 -0.83 -18.46
C LEU A 284 -11.68 0.55 -17.83
N LEU A 285 -10.45 1.07 -17.93
CA LEU A 285 -10.07 2.38 -17.41
C LEU A 285 -11.04 3.49 -17.83
N GLY A 286 -11.44 3.53 -19.11
CA GLY A 286 -12.37 4.53 -19.61
C GLY A 286 -13.70 4.55 -18.85
N GLU A 287 -14.30 3.38 -18.59
CA GLU A 287 -15.57 3.26 -17.89
C GLU A 287 -15.46 3.56 -16.40
N ILE A 288 -14.37 3.13 -15.75
CA ILE A 288 -14.08 3.44 -14.35
C ILE A 288 -13.86 4.95 -14.16
N TYR A 289 -13.22 5.61 -15.12
CA TYR A 289 -13.02 7.05 -15.10
C TYR A 289 -14.34 7.80 -15.26
N ARG A 290 -15.15 7.48 -16.28
CA ARG A 290 -16.44 8.15 -16.54
C ARG A 290 -17.43 8.01 -15.39
N SER A 291 -17.40 6.89 -14.67
CA SER A 291 -18.24 6.66 -13.50
C SER A 291 -17.76 7.38 -12.23
N GLY A 292 -16.60 8.05 -12.25
CA GLY A 292 -16.08 8.85 -11.14
C GLY A 292 -15.32 8.06 -10.07
N TRP A 293 -15.02 6.78 -10.29
CA TRP A 293 -14.37 5.93 -9.29
C TRP A 293 -12.91 6.31 -9.03
N ILE A 294 -12.20 6.89 -10.00
CA ILE A 294 -10.81 7.35 -9.81
C ILE A 294 -10.74 8.42 -8.71
N THR A 295 -11.72 9.32 -8.66
CA THR A 295 -11.85 10.33 -7.59
C THR A 295 -11.96 9.66 -6.22
N VAL A 296 -12.87 8.69 -6.09
CA VAL A 296 -13.11 7.97 -4.83
C VAL A 296 -11.88 7.17 -4.40
N LEU A 297 -11.24 6.46 -5.33
CA LEU A 297 -10.01 5.70 -5.09
C LEU A 297 -8.84 6.60 -4.64
N SER A 298 -8.71 7.81 -5.21
CA SER A 298 -7.70 8.78 -4.79
C SER A 298 -7.91 9.26 -3.34
N CYS A 299 -9.16 9.36 -2.90
CA CYS A 299 -9.51 9.66 -1.51
C CYS A 299 -9.16 8.48 -0.60
N TRP A 300 -9.59 7.27 -0.97
CA TRP A 300 -9.34 6.04 -0.20
C TRP A 300 -7.85 5.69 -0.07
N LEU A 301 -7.02 6.08 -1.03
CA LEU A 301 -5.56 5.92 -0.96
C LEU A 301 -4.95 6.61 0.28
N ASN A 302 -5.59 7.68 0.77
CA ASN A 302 -5.12 8.48 1.89
C ASN A 302 -5.87 8.17 3.21
N GLU A 303 -6.73 7.14 3.22
CA GLU A 303 -7.45 6.73 4.43
C GLU A 303 -6.51 6.11 5.47
N CYS A 304 -6.88 6.25 6.75
CA CYS A 304 -6.08 5.72 7.86
C CYS A 304 -6.08 4.17 7.90
N ASP A 305 -7.16 3.53 7.45
CA ASP A 305 -7.27 2.07 7.44
C ASP A 305 -6.52 1.49 6.24
N ILE A 306 -5.49 0.69 6.53
CA ILE A 306 -4.65 0.06 5.52
C ILE A 306 -5.42 -0.88 4.58
N ARG A 307 -6.47 -1.55 5.05
CA ARG A 307 -7.24 -2.49 4.21
C ARG A 307 -7.88 -1.75 3.06
N LEU A 308 -8.31 -0.52 3.29
CA LEU A 308 -8.89 0.34 2.28
C LEU A 308 -7.79 1.00 1.44
N SER A 309 -6.77 1.59 2.08
CA SER A 309 -5.71 2.32 1.38
C SER A 309 -4.86 1.42 0.47
N ALA A 310 -4.50 0.21 0.92
CA ALA A 310 -3.71 -0.75 0.14
C ALA A 310 -4.51 -1.33 -1.03
N THR A 311 -5.81 -1.60 -0.83
CA THR A 311 -6.71 -2.05 -1.90
C THR A 311 -6.90 -0.94 -2.95
N ALA A 312 -7.07 0.32 -2.52
CA ALA A 312 -7.15 1.46 -3.42
C ALA A 312 -5.84 1.66 -4.20
N ALA A 313 -4.68 1.56 -3.52
CA ALA A 313 -3.36 1.64 -4.15
C ALA A 313 -3.18 0.57 -5.23
N LYS A 314 -3.53 -0.67 -4.90
CA LYS A 314 -3.51 -1.81 -5.83
C LYS A 314 -4.42 -1.57 -7.03
N THR A 315 -5.66 -1.11 -6.80
CA THR A 315 -6.64 -0.82 -7.85
C THR A 315 -6.11 0.24 -8.82
N LEU A 316 -5.57 1.34 -8.29
CA LEU A 316 -4.95 2.39 -9.11
C LEU A 316 -3.69 1.89 -9.81
N ALA A 317 -2.91 1.00 -9.19
CA ALA A 317 -1.70 0.45 -9.79
C ALA A 317 -1.97 -0.47 -10.98
N ASN A 318 -3.04 -1.27 -10.92
CA ASN A 318 -3.45 -2.13 -12.03
C ASN A 318 -3.95 -1.34 -13.25
N LEU A 319 -4.60 -0.20 -13.01
CA LEU A 319 -5.10 0.67 -14.07
C LEU A 319 -4.03 1.63 -14.64
N ASP A 320 -2.82 1.60 -14.10
CA ASP A 320 -1.74 2.50 -14.49
C ASP A 320 -0.82 1.86 -15.54
N ASP A 321 -0.88 2.38 -16.77
CA ASP A 321 -0.01 1.97 -17.89
C ASP A 321 1.49 2.06 -17.55
N ASN A 322 1.90 2.93 -16.62
CA ASN A 322 3.31 3.11 -16.25
C ASN A 322 3.79 2.09 -15.20
N ASN A 323 2.97 1.10 -14.79
CA ASN A 323 3.30 0.12 -13.75
C ASN A 323 4.18 -1.06 -14.26
N TYR A 324 4.95 -0.87 -15.33
CA TYR A 324 5.85 -1.88 -15.91
C TYR A 324 5.17 -3.24 -16.20
N ASN A 325 3.92 -3.21 -16.70
CA ASN A 325 3.09 -4.40 -16.98
C ASN A 325 2.85 -5.33 -15.77
N ALA A 326 3.09 -4.88 -14.53
CA ALA A 326 2.75 -5.65 -13.35
C ALA A 326 1.24 -5.54 -13.07
N LEU A 327 0.57 -6.68 -13.01
CA LEU A 327 -0.83 -6.80 -12.62
C LEU A 327 -0.91 -7.47 -11.25
N TYR A 328 -1.66 -6.90 -10.32
CA TYR A 328 -1.87 -7.44 -8.98
C TYR A 328 -3.26 -8.10 -8.92
N PRO A 329 -3.37 -9.43 -9.04
CA PRO A 329 -4.65 -10.13 -9.03
C PRO A 329 -5.28 -10.14 -7.62
N ASN A 330 -6.46 -10.74 -7.49
CA ASN A 330 -7.12 -10.90 -6.19
C ASN A 330 -6.17 -11.53 -5.15
N LYS A 331 -6.22 -11.02 -3.91
CA LYS A 331 -5.40 -11.43 -2.75
C LYS A 331 -3.90 -11.09 -2.78
N ILE A 332 -3.38 -10.42 -3.83
CA ILE A 332 -2.05 -9.78 -3.81
C ILE A 332 -2.22 -8.31 -3.45
N TYR A 333 -1.54 -7.85 -2.40
CA TYR A 333 -1.58 -6.47 -1.92
C TYR A 333 -0.25 -5.79 -2.09
N VAL A 334 -0.27 -4.57 -2.63
CA VAL A 334 0.89 -3.68 -2.66
C VAL A 334 0.92 -2.90 -1.36
N LEU A 335 1.87 -3.22 -0.48
CA LEU A 335 2.06 -2.51 0.78
C LEU A 335 2.98 -1.30 0.61
N HIS A 336 3.97 -1.41 -0.28
CA HIS A 336 4.84 -0.31 -0.68
C HIS A 336 5.41 -0.54 -2.10
N PRO A 337 5.48 0.49 -2.96
CA PRO A 337 4.96 1.84 -2.75
C PRO A 337 3.46 1.96 -3.08
N LEU A 338 2.74 2.80 -2.33
CA LEU A 338 1.34 3.11 -2.61
C LEU A 338 1.17 4.16 -3.73
N HIS A 339 2.18 5.01 -3.88
CA HIS A 339 2.27 6.08 -4.89
C HIS A 339 3.35 5.75 -5.91
N ARG A 340 3.38 6.45 -7.06
CA ARG A 340 4.52 6.37 -7.98
C ARG A 340 5.77 6.89 -7.28
N LEU A 341 6.86 6.12 -7.37
CA LEU A 341 8.18 6.55 -6.90
C LEU A 341 9.00 7.14 -8.05
N ASN A 342 9.94 8.01 -7.73
CA ASN A 342 10.91 8.53 -8.70
C ASN A 342 11.99 7.48 -9.03
N GLU A 343 12.31 6.61 -8.08
CA GLU A 343 13.27 5.52 -8.23
C GLU A 343 12.52 4.19 -8.31
N THR A 344 12.99 3.29 -9.18
CA THR A 344 12.43 1.95 -9.29
C THR A 344 12.86 1.12 -8.07
N ALA A 345 11.94 0.29 -7.57
CA ALA A 345 12.27 -0.66 -6.53
C ALA A 345 13.36 -1.62 -7.01
N ASN A 346 14.35 -1.88 -6.15
CA ASN A 346 15.48 -2.77 -6.43
C ASN A 346 15.26 -4.17 -5.90
N VAL A 347 14.49 -4.33 -4.82
CA VAL A 347 14.30 -5.62 -4.12
C VAL A 347 12.82 -5.82 -3.81
N ASP A 348 12.35 -7.05 -3.99
CA ASP A 348 11.02 -7.49 -3.61
C ASP A 348 11.04 -8.13 -2.22
N VAL A 349 10.23 -7.61 -1.30
CA VAL A 349 10.01 -8.19 0.03
C VAL A 349 8.58 -8.71 0.11
N ILE A 350 8.42 -10.02 0.19
CA ILE A 350 7.12 -10.69 0.06
C ILE A 350 6.72 -11.30 1.40
N PHE A 351 5.59 -10.85 1.92
CA PHE A 351 5.02 -11.28 3.18
C PHE A 351 3.91 -12.30 2.98
N VAL A 352 4.06 -13.48 3.58
CA VAL A 352 3.10 -14.60 3.46
C VAL A 352 2.64 -15.07 4.84
N HIS A 353 1.36 -14.86 5.15
CA HIS A 353 0.81 -15.20 6.47
C HIS A 353 0.56 -16.71 6.63
N GLY A 354 0.25 -17.14 7.86
CA GLY A 354 -0.16 -18.51 8.19
C GLY A 354 -1.66 -18.74 8.26
N LEU A 355 -2.07 -19.92 8.74
CA LEU A 355 -3.47 -20.28 8.97
C LEU A 355 -4.21 -19.27 9.88
N LEU A 356 -5.45 -18.91 9.52
CA LEU A 356 -6.26 -17.84 10.12
C LEU A 356 -5.62 -16.45 10.13
N GLY A 357 -4.52 -16.30 9.41
CA GLY A 357 -3.86 -15.03 9.26
C GLY A 357 -4.56 -14.14 8.25
N GLY A 358 -3.89 -13.04 8.00
CA GLY A 358 -4.17 -12.12 6.92
C GLY A 358 -3.06 -11.08 6.92
N VAL A 359 -2.71 -10.51 5.77
CA VAL A 359 -1.63 -9.53 5.65
C VAL A 359 -1.77 -8.41 6.69
N PHE A 360 -2.98 -7.89 6.90
CA PHE A 360 -3.26 -6.81 7.85
C PHE A 360 -3.47 -7.28 9.30
N PHE A 361 -3.54 -8.60 9.54
CA PHE A 361 -3.69 -9.17 10.88
C PHE A 361 -2.36 -9.71 11.41
N THR A 362 -1.64 -10.49 10.61
CA THR A 362 -0.39 -11.13 11.00
C THR A 362 0.71 -10.10 11.20
N TRP A 363 0.85 -9.13 10.29
CA TRP A 363 1.99 -8.21 10.25
C TRP A 363 1.70 -6.85 10.91
N ARG A 364 1.01 -6.85 12.06
CA ARG A 364 0.73 -5.63 12.83
C ARG A 364 1.65 -5.50 14.04
N GLN A 365 1.77 -4.30 14.61
CA GLN A 365 2.49 -4.14 15.87
C GLN A 365 1.76 -4.86 17.02
N LYS A 366 2.51 -5.40 17.97
CA LYS A 366 1.91 -5.99 19.18
C LYS A 366 1.15 -4.93 19.97
N ARG A 367 -0.06 -5.25 20.45
CA ARG A 367 -0.82 -4.34 21.31
C ARG A 367 0.03 -3.99 22.54
N ARG A 368 0.16 -2.70 22.84
CA ARG A 368 1.01 -2.18 23.91
C ARG A 368 0.60 -2.78 25.26
N SER A 369 1.42 -3.66 25.82
CA SER A 369 1.40 -3.98 27.25
C SER A 369 2.53 -3.23 27.94
N LYS A 370 2.20 -2.32 28.87
CA LYS A 370 3.09 -1.69 29.87
C LYS A 370 4.41 -1.02 29.42
N PHE A 371 4.84 -1.11 28.16
CA PHE A 371 6.09 -0.48 27.68
C PHE A 371 6.00 1.05 27.58
N SER A 372 4.78 1.59 27.49
CA SER A 372 4.53 3.03 27.66
C SER A 372 4.92 3.54 29.06
N ASN A 373 5.09 2.65 30.05
CA ASN A 373 5.61 3.01 31.36
C ASN A 373 7.14 2.99 31.41
N PHE A 374 7.84 2.21 30.58
CA PHE A 374 9.31 2.20 30.57
C PHE A 374 9.88 3.56 30.12
N PHE A 375 9.36 4.09 29.00
CA PHE A 375 9.67 5.46 28.57
C PHE A 375 9.16 6.53 29.56
N SER A 376 8.15 6.22 30.38
CA SER A 376 7.67 7.09 31.46
C SER A 376 8.62 7.18 32.64
N THR A 377 9.27 6.07 32.99
CA THR A 377 10.09 5.92 34.20
C THR A 377 11.50 6.47 34.00
N TYR A 378 12.04 6.41 32.78
CA TYR A 378 13.37 6.93 32.43
C TYR A 378 13.36 8.28 31.68
N GLY A 379 12.31 9.10 31.84
CA GLY A 379 12.27 10.46 31.28
C GLY A 379 11.91 10.60 29.80
N PHE A 380 11.97 9.53 29.00
CA PHE A 380 11.68 9.54 27.55
C PHE A 380 10.28 10.02 27.13
N LYS A 381 9.27 9.98 28.02
CA LYS A 381 7.88 10.37 27.69
C LYS A 381 7.66 11.88 27.69
N LYS A 382 8.63 12.67 28.17
CA LYS A 382 8.45 14.08 28.52
C LYS A 382 8.83 15.08 27.43
N THR A 383 9.39 14.63 26.30
CA THR A 383 10.20 15.54 25.46
C THR A 383 9.55 16.06 24.18
N LEU A 384 8.54 15.41 23.58
CA LEU A 384 7.98 15.92 22.30
C LEU A 384 6.58 16.52 22.42
N THR A 385 5.62 15.83 23.05
CA THR A 385 4.24 16.36 23.21
C THR A 385 4.13 17.41 24.30
N ASP A 386 4.90 17.30 25.39
CA ASP A 386 4.96 18.31 26.45
C ASP A 386 5.70 19.58 25.95
N VAL A 387 6.71 19.41 25.10
CA VAL A 387 7.46 20.52 24.49
C VAL A 387 6.63 21.21 23.41
N GLN A 388 6.03 20.49 22.46
CA GLN A 388 5.11 21.10 21.49
C GLN A 388 3.92 21.76 22.18
N SER A 389 3.33 21.14 23.21
CA SER A 389 2.23 21.77 23.95
C SER A 389 2.69 22.96 24.79
N LYS A 390 3.92 22.98 25.35
CA LYS A 390 4.51 24.15 26.02
C LYS A 390 4.88 25.27 25.04
N LEU A 391 5.46 24.96 23.88
CA LEU A 391 5.75 25.87 22.76
C LEU A 391 4.47 26.48 22.16
N LEU A 392 3.38 25.71 22.08
CA LEU A 392 2.06 26.18 21.66
C LEU A 392 1.35 27.01 22.74
N ARG A 393 1.65 26.78 24.03
CA ARG A 393 1.06 27.52 25.15
C ARG A 393 1.75 28.83 25.47
N THR A 394 2.98 29.05 25.01
CA THR A 394 3.74 30.29 25.24
C THR A 394 3.97 31.06 23.94
N SER A 395 3.58 32.33 23.94
CA SER A 395 3.89 33.30 22.90
C SER A 395 5.21 34.05 23.16
N ASP A 396 5.84 33.83 24.31
CA ASP A 396 7.09 34.50 24.70
C ASP A 396 8.30 33.87 23.99
N PRO A 397 9.04 34.65 23.17
CA PRO A 397 10.19 34.16 22.42
C PRO A 397 11.34 33.64 23.30
N ILE A 398 11.55 34.22 24.50
CA ILE A 398 12.64 33.81 25.42
C ILE A 398 12.34 32.43 26.00
N VAL A 399 11.08 32.19 26.35
CA VAL A 399 10.65 30.88 26.87
C VAL A 399 10.75 29.80 25.80
N ARG A 400 10.51 30.13 24.52
CA ARG A 400 10.70 29.18 23.41
C ARG A 400 12.15 28.82 23.19
N GLU A 401 13.04 29.81 23.21
CA GLU A 401 14.49 29.61 23.09
C GLU A 401 15.01 28.74 24.24
N PHE A 402 14.63 29.06 25.48
CA PHE A 402 14.98 28.24 26.66
C PHE A 402 14.50 26.78 26.56
N ILE A 403 13.27 26.56 26.07
CA ILE A 403 12.73 25.20 25.87
C ILE A 403 13.53 24.45 24.79
N GLN A 404 13.88 25.11 23.69
CA GLN A 404 14.69 24.53 22.62
C GLN A 404 16.11 24.19 23.10
N ASP A 405 16.76 25.09 23.83
CA ASP A 405 18.10 24.86 24.39
C ASP A 405 18.11 23.71 25.40
N THR A 406 17.05 23.59 26.20
CA THR A 406 16.88 22.46 27.13
C THR A 406 16.74 21.14 26.38
N GLU A 407 15.97 21.10 25.28
CA GLU A 407 15.80 19.90 24.45
C GLU A 407 17.11 19.47 23.77
N VAL A 408 17.88 20.43 23.25
CA VAL A 408 19.20 20.18 22.67
C VAL A 408 20.16 19.66 23.74
N THR A 409 20.13 20.21 24.95
CA THR A 409 20.96 19.76 26.07
C THR A 409 20.60 18.34 26.50
N ASP A 410 19.30 18.05 26.69
CA ASP A 410 18.81 16.70 27.03
C ASP A 410 19.19 15.67 25.94
N GLN A 411 19.15 16.05 24.66
CA GLN A 411 19.61 15.20 23.55
C GLN A 411 21.11 14.94 23.61
N LEU A 412 21.92 15.97 23.82
CA LEU A 412 23.37 15.84 23.90
C LEU A 412 23.81 15.00 25.11
N GLU A 413 23.15 15.17 26.26
CA GLU A 413 23.38 14.32 27.43
C GLU A 413 22.97 12.87 27.14
N PHE A 414 21.82 12.66 26.49
CA PHE A 414 21.38 11.32 26.12
C PHE A 414 22.31 10.66 25.09
N ASP A 415 22.82 11.39 24.11
CA ASP A 415 23.77 10.88 23.12
C ASP A 415 25.10 10.48 23.78
N GLN A 416 25.57 11.25 24.77
CA GLN A 416 26.77 10.93 25.54
C GLN A 416 26.61 9.64 26.35
N VAL A 417 25.49 9.48 27.07
CA VAL A 417 25.25 8.27 27.88
C VAL A 417 24.82 7.09 26.98
N GLY A 418 24.16 7.35 25.85
CA GLY A 418 23.63 6.38 24.90
C GLY A 418 24.68 5.47 24.29
N HIS A 419 25.93 5.92 24.21
CA HIS A 419 27.04 5.09 23.77
C HIS A 419 27.40 3.99 24.77
N ASP A 420 27.08 4.17 26.05
CA ASP A 420 27.50 3.27 27.14
C ASP A 420 26.49 2.17 27.48
N PHE A 421 25.31 2.16 26.85
CA PHE A 421 24.28 1.15 27.11
C PHE A 421 23.64 0.59 25.83
N GLU A 422 23.20 -0.67 25.96
CA GLU A 422 22.45 -1.38 24.92
C GLU A 422 21.03 -1.67 25.40
N PHE A 423 20.07 -1.50 24.49
CA PHE A 423 18.69 -1.89 24.72
C PHE A 423 18.48 -3.36 24.40
N VAL A 424 17.95 -4.08 25.39
CA VAL A 424 17.49 -5.46 25.27
C VAL A 424 15.98 -5.48 25.49
N LEU A 425 15.26 -6.05 24.53
CA LEU A 425 13.81 -6.23 24.63
C LEU A 425 13.43 -7.67 25.01
N ASN A 426 12.18 -7.84 25.40
CA ASN A 426 11.60 -9.12 25.83
C ASN A 426 11.47 -10.18 24.72
N ASP A 427 11.99 -9.89 23.53
CA ASP A 427 12.07 -10.78 22.38
C ASP A 427 13.52 -11.16 22.02
N ILE A 428 14.47 -10.96 22.96
CA ILE A 428 15.80 -11.54 22.85
C ILE A 428 15.70 -13.09 22.79
N PRO A 429 16.44 -13.76 21.89
CA PRO A 429 16.45 -15.22 21.82
C PRO A 429 16.93 -15.87 23.11
N ILE A 430 16.28 -16.97 23.51
CA ILE A 430 16.70 -17.81 24.63
C ILE A 430 17.77 -18.82 24.19
N THR A 431 17.59 -19.39 22.99
CA THR A 431 18.47 -20.40 22.42
C THR A 431 18.78 -20.04 20.97
N THR A 432 20.02 -20.26 20.54
CA THR A 432 20.44 -20.06 19.14
C THR A 432 21.34 -21.20 18.68
N ASN A 433 21.50 -21.37 17.36
CA ASN A 433 22.51 -22.28 16.81
C ASN A 433 23.85 -21.57 16.56
N VAL A 434 24.86 -22.33 16.13
CA VAL A 434 26.21 -21.82 15.83
C VAL A 434 26.27 -20.88 14.62
N GLU A 435 25.31 -20.96 13.70
CA GLU A 435 25.22 -20.08 12.53
C GLU A 435 24.60 -18.72 12.87
N ALA A 436 23.97 -18.58 14.04
CA ALA A 436 23.26 -17.38 14.45
C ALA A 436 24.20 -16.21 14.68
N THR A 437 23.95 -15.12 13.96
CA THR A 437 24.72 -13.87 14.05
C THR A 437 23.89 -12.73 14.64
N GLY A 438 24.56 -11.75 15.25
CA GLY A 438 23.90 -10.53 15.75
C GLY A 438 23.45 -9.57 14.64
N PRO A 439 23.02 -8.34 15.00
CA PRO A 439 22.97 -7.81 16.37
C PRO A 439 21.74 -8.31 17.17
N TYR A 440 21.95 -8.62 18.45
CA TYR A 440 20.91 -9.06 19.38
C TYR A 440 20.26 -7.90 20.15
N THR A 441 20.92 -6.75 20.15
CA THR A 441 20.62 -5.56 20.96
C THR A 441 20.73 -4.31 20.10
N CYS A 442 20.25 -3.17 20.60
CA CYS A 442 20.41 -1.87 19.94
C CYS A 442 21.23 -0.93 20.84
N SER A 443 22.34 -0.40 20.34
CA SER A 443 23.08 0.69 21.03
C SER A 443 22.17 1.90 21.23
N GLY A 444 22.34 2.62 22.34
CA GLY A 444 21.54 3.79 22.73
C GLY A 444 21.50 4.95 21.71
N VAL A 445 22.44 4.97 20.75
CA VAL A 445 22.56 6.01 19.71
C VAL A 445 22.03 5.55 18.35
N ASN A 446 21.46 4.34 18.26
CA ASN A 446 20.97 3.81 16.99
C ASN A 446 19.71 4.56 16.53
N ASP A 447 19.63 4.88 15.23
CA ASP A 447 18.45 5.50 14.58
C ASP A 447 17.12 4.82 14.93
N CYS A 448 17.16 3.50 15.19
CA CYS A 448 15.98 2.74 15.57
C CYS A 448 15.32 3.24 16.88
N ILE A 449 16.08 3.84 17.79
CA ILE A 449 15.59 4.39 19.07
C ILE A 449 14.86 5.70 18.84
N THR A 450 15.49 6.63 18.10
CA THR A 450 14.86 7.90 17.70
C THR A 450 13.56 7.66 16.95
N GLN A 451 13.54 6.65 16.07
CA GLN A 451 12.33 6.27 15.33
C GLN A 451 11.31 5.60 16.25
N ALA A 452 11.75 4.73 17.17
CA ALA A 452 10.86 4.10 18.15
C ALA A 452 10.21 5.11 19.12
N GLN A 453 10.91 6.19 19.47
CA GLN A 453 10.36 7.31 20.25
C GLN A 453 9.26 8.03 19.46
N LYS A 454 9.49 8.35 18.18
CA LYS A 454 8.46 8.96 17.32
C LYS A 454 7.23 8.05 17.20
N ASP A 455 7.46 6.75 17.00
CA ASP A 455 6.41 5.74 16.89
C ASP A 455 5.73 5.43 18.24
N CYS A 456 6.27 5.90 19.38
CA CYS A 456 5.66 5.65 20.69
C CYS A 456 4.28 6.30 20.84
N TYR A 457 3.94 7.25 19.97
CA TYR A 457 2.63 7.91 19.93
C TYR A 457 1.66 7.28 18.92
N THR A 458 2.13 6.52 17.94
CA THR A 458 1.31 5.95 16.86
C THR A 458 1.38 4.42 16.83
N HIS A 459 0.23 3.76 16.84
CA HIS A 459 0.18 2.31 16.68
C HIS A 459 0.10 1.94 15.19
N THR A 460 1.01 1.10 14.69
CA THR A 460 0.93 0.62 13.31
C THR A 460 0.04 -0.62 13.19
N MET A 461 -0.91 -0.56 12.26
CA MET A 461 -1.73 -1.70 11.87
C MET A 461 -1.04 -2.62 10.86
N CYS A 462 0.08 -2.19 10.27
CA CYS A 462 0.89 -2.98 9.35
C CYS A 462 2.33 -2.46 9.33
N TRP A 463 3.18 -3.03 10.18
CA TRP A 463 4.57 -2.58 10.31
C TRP A 463 5.38 -2.73 9.01
N PRO A 464 5.12 -3.70 8.10
CA PRO A 464 5.84 -3.75 6.82
C PRO A 464 5.57 -2.55 5.93
N LYS A 465 4.36 -1.98 5.96
CA LYS A 465 4.06 -0.75 5.21
C LYS A 465 4.66 0.47 5.90
N ASP A 466 4.50 0.55 7.21
CA ASP A 466 4.77 1.81 7.93
C ASP A 466 6.24 1.97 8.32
N TRP A 467 6.93 0.90 8.74
CA TRP A 467 8.29 0.99 9.26
C TRP A 467 9.36 0.68 8.20
N LEU A 468 9.22 -0.44 7.46
CA LEU A 468 10.28 -0.88 6.53
C LEU A 468 10.68 0.16 5.46
N PRO A 469 9.75 0.88 4.79
CA PRO A 469 10.14 1.86 3.79
C PRO A 469 10.89 3.07 4.35
N GLN A 470 10.77 3.32 5.66
CA GLN A 470 11.51 4.39 6.33
C GLN A 470 12.94 3.93 6.67
N ASP A 471 13.11 2.66 7.04
CA ASP A 471 14.39 2.10 7.48
C ASP A 471 15.22 1.49 6.35
N CYS A 472 14.58 1.14 5.24
CA CYS A 472 15.17 0.57 4.03
C CYS A 472 14.56 1.22 2.78
N LYS A 473 15.40 1.83 1.94
CA LYS A 473 14.96 2.49 0.69
C LYS A 473 14.87 1.50 -0.48
N ASN A 474 14.18 1.90 -1.54
CA ASN A 474 14.10 1.20 -2.84
C ASN A 474 13.55 -0.23 -2.75
N LEU A 475 12.55 -0.42 -1.90
CA LEU A 475 11.83 -1.69 -1.75
C LEU A 475 10.52 -1.71 -2.52
N ARG A 476 10.13 -2.89 -3.00
CA ARG A 476 8.73 -3.21 -3.30
C ARG A 476 8.27 -4.23 -2.27
N ILE A 477 7.24 -3.90 -1.51
CA ILE A 477 6.72 -4.75 -0.44
C ILE A 477 5.35 -5.26 -0.86
N LEU A 478 5.23 -6.57 -0.97
CA LEU A 478 4.00 -7.27 -1.33
C LEU A 478 3.50 -8.12 -0.16
N GLY A 479 2.20 -8.12 0.05
CA GLY A 479 1.53 -9.03 0.98
C GLY A 479 0.64 -10.01 0.22
N ILE A 480 0.73 -11.30 0.54
CA ILE A 480 -0.13 -12.33 -0.05
C ILE A 480 -1.16 -12.80 0.96
N ASN A 481 -2.44 -12.71 0.58
CA ASN A 481 -3.55 -13.32 1.28
C ASN A 481 -3.99 -14.63 0.63
N TYR A 482 -4.58 -15.49 1.44
CA TYR A 482 -5.29 -16.67 0.99
C TYR A 482 -6.34 -17.07 2.03
N ASP A 483 -7.44 -17.65 1.56
CA ASP A 483 -8.52 -18.05 2.45
C ASP A 483 -8.07 -19.24 3.26
N THR A 484 -8.24 -19.17 4.57
CA THR A 484 -7.96 -20.28 5.49
C THR A 484 -9.07 -20.35 6.51
N SER A 485 -9.70 -21.51 6.64
CA SER A 485 -10.75 -21.76 7.62
C SER A 485 -10.29 -22.85 8.59
N LEU A 486 -10.46 -22.65 9.91
CA LEU A 486 -10.24 -23.73 10.89
C LEU A 486 -11.36 -24.77 10.87
N SER A 487 -12.57 -24.32 10.59
CA SER A 487 -13.78 -25.12 10.66
C SER A 487 -14.42 -25.24 9.28
N MET A 488 -15.02 -26.41 9.02
CA MET A 488 -15.91 -26.62 7.87
C MET A 488 -17.29 -25.97 8.06
N TRP A 489 -17.47 -25.12 9.10
CA TRP A 489 -18.77 -24.53 9.47
C TRP A 489 -19.01 -23.15 8.84
N ALA A 490 -18.05 -22.55 8.14
CA ALA A 490 -18.30 -21.37 7.32
C ALA A 490 -19.16 -21.73 6.10
N GLN A 491 -20.03 -20.84 5.64
CA GLN A 491 -20.89 -21.08 4.46
C GLN A 491 -20.02 -21.41 3.24
N ILE A 492 -19.98 -22.70 2.89
CA ILE A 492 -19.12 -23.25 1.83
C ILE A 492 -19.80 -23.02 0.50
N CYS A 493 -19.08 -22.42 -0.45
CA CYS A 493 -19.57 -22.34 -1.81
C CYS A 493 -19.32 -23.67 -2.57
N PRO A 494 -20.33 -24.36 -3.12
CA PRO A 494 -20.16 -25.71 -3.71
C PRO A 494 -19.26 -25.76 -4.94
N ASN A 495 -19.15 -24.63 -5.64
CA ASN A 495 -18.37 -24.47 -6.87
C ASN A 495 -16.99 -23.84 -6.64
N GLU A 496 -16.72 -23.29 -5.46
CA GLU A 496 -15.37 -22.90 -5.10
C GLU A 496 -14.56 -24.18 -4.95
N GLN A 497 -13.47 -24.30 -5.72
CA GLN A 497 -12.64 -25.51 -5.71
C GLN A 497 -12.31 -25.85 -4.25
N ARG A 498 -12.71 -27.06 -3.85
CA ARG A 498 -12.51 -27.62 -2.51
C ARG A 498 -11.13 -27.21 -1.99
N LYS A 499 -11.08 -26.63 -0.78
CA LYS A 499 -9.99 -26.84 0.19
C LYS A 499 -8.60 -26.90 -0.48
N ALA A 500 -8.09 -25.76 -0.95
CA ALA A 500 -6.84 -25.73 -1.71
C ALA A 500 -5.69 -26.35 -0.89
N THR A 501 -5.16 -27.49 -1.29
CA THR A 501 -3.97 -28.10 -0.67
C THR A 501 -2.79 -27.11 -0.66
N ILE A 502 -1.75 -27.38 0.15
CA ILE A 502 -0.49 -26.60 0.04
C ILE A 502 0.01 -26.59 -1.41
N GLU A 503 -0.22 -27.68 -2.15
CA GLU A 503 0.15 -27.82 -3.55
C GLU A 503 -0.58 -26.85 -4.48
N GLU A 504 -1.91 -26.79 -4.41
CA GLU A 504 -2.75 -25.90 -5.23
C GLU A 504 -2.52 -24.44 -4.88
N ARG A 505 -2.37 -24.11 -3.58
CA ARG A 505 -2.04 -22.74 -3.15
C ARG A 505 -0.68 -22.30 -3.68
N SER A 506 0.29 -23.20 -3.76
CA SER A 506 1.59 -22.91 -4.34
C SER A 506 1.48 -22.55 -5.82
N ASP A 507 0.62 -23.24 -6.58
CA ASP A 507 0.40 -22.95 -8.01
C ASP A 507 -0.36 -21.64 -8.23
N GLU A 508 -1.38 -21.38 -7.41
CA GLU A 508 -2.13 -20.13 -7.43
C GLU A 508 -1.19 -18.95 -7.15
N PHE A 509 -0.35 -19.05 -6.12
CA PHE A 509 0.60 -18.00 -5.74
C PHE A 509 1.66 -17.79 -6.80
N LEU A 510 2.22 -18.87 -7.35
CA LEU A 510 3.21 -18.79 -8.41
C LEU A 510 2.64 -18.01 -9.61
N SER A 511 1.43 -18.36 -10.05
CA SER A 511 0.75 -17.69 -11.16
C SER A 511 0.49 -16.21 -10.88
N LYS A 512 0.00 -15.88 -9.68
CA LYS A 512 -0.30 -14.50 -9.28
C LYS A 512 0.95 -13.63 -9.10
N LEU A 513 2.04 -14.21 -8.59
CA LEU A 513 3.30 -13.49 -8.41
C LEU A 513 3.98 -13.22 -9.75
N LEU A 514 3.92 -14.17 -10.70
CA LEU A 514 4.38 -13.93 -12.06
C LEU A 514 3.60 -12.79 -12.74
N ALA A 515 2.27 -12.76 -12.59
CA ALA A 515 1.44 -11.65 -13.08
C ALA A 515 1.83 -10.30 -12.45
N ALA A 516 2.23 -10.30 -11.17
CA ALA A 516 2.72 -9.11 -10.47
C ALA A 516 4.16 -8.72 -10.85
N GLY A 517 4.78 -9.40 -11.81
CA GLY A 517 6.16 -9.16 -12.24
C GLY A 517 7.19 -9.48 -11.14
N VAL A 518 6.90 -10.46 -10.29
CA VAL A 518 7.86 -11.00 -9.31
C VAL A 518 8.76 -12.01 -10.02
N GLY A 519 10.06 -11.93 -9.73
CA GLY A 519 11.08 -12.70 -10.43
C GLY A 519 12.03 -11.83 -11.26
N GLU A 520 11.73 -10.55 -11.48
CA GLU A 520 12.65 -9.62 -12.18
C GLU A 520 13.63 -8.89 -11.24
N ARG A 521 13.45 -9.05 -9.93
CA ARG A 521 14.27 -8.43 -8.87
C ARG A 521 14.64 -9.49 -7.84
N PRO A 522 15.74 -9.29 -7.07
CA PRO A 522 16.02 -10.09 -5.88
C PRO A 522 14.81 -10.16 -4.94
N ILE A 523 14.51 -11.36 -4.44
CA ILE A 523 13.34 -11.66 -3.62
C ILE A 523 13.76 -12.05 -2.20
N ILE A 524 13.11 -11.44 -1.21
CA ILE A 524 13.18 -11.78 0.21
C ILE A 524 11.81 -12.25 0.66
N TRP A 525 11.72 -13.50 1.10
CA TRP A 525 10.49 -14.09 1.60
C TRP A 525 10.40 -13.93 3.11
N ILE A 526 9.30 -13.37 3.61
CA ILE A 526 9.01 -13.28 5.03
C ILE A 526 7.72 -14.03 5.29
N THR A 527 7.81 -15.12 6.02
CA THR A 527 6.75 -16.12 6.10
C THR A 527 6.39 -16.44 7.54
N HIS A 528 5.12 -16.75 7.79
CA HIS A 528 4.64 -17.17 9.11
C HIS A 528 3.90 -18.49 9.02
N SER A 529 4.19 -19.43 9.93
CA SER A 529 3.46 -20.70 10.05
C SER A 529 3.34 -21.41 8.69
N MET A 530 2.14 -21.83 8.28
CA MET A 530 1.86 -22.53 7.02
C MET A 530 2.33 -21.75 5.77
N GLY A 531 2.40 -20.42 5.82
CA GLY A 531 2.92 -19.61 4.72
C GLY A 531 4.34 -19.99 4.32
N GLY A 532 5.18 -20.41 5.28
CA GLY A 532 6.53 -20.87 4.99
C GLY A 532 6.56 -22.19 4.21
N LEU A 533 5.59 -23.08 4.45
CA LEU A 533 5.47 -24.35 3.73
C LEU A 533 5.03 -24.15 2.29
N ILE A 534 4.07 -23.24 2.07
CA ILE A 534 3.62 -22.83 0.74
C ILE A 534 4.80 -22.28 -0.05
N VAL A 535 5.59 -21.38 0.54
CA VAL A 535 6.78 -20.81 -0.14
C VAL A 535 7.83 -21.89 -0.43
N LYS A 536 8.10 -22.83 0.48
CA LYS A 536 9.03 -23.95 0.20
C LYS A 536 8.60 -24.75 -1.04
N ASN A 537 7.34 -25.12 -1.12
CA ASN A 537 6.81 -25.89 -2.24
C ASN A 537 6.77 -25.06 -3.54
N LEU A 538 6.39 -23.78 -3.45
CA LEU A 538 6.42 -22.84 -4.57
C LEU A 538 7.82 -22.72 -5.18
N LEU A 539 8.86 -22.55 -4.36
CA LEU A 539 10.24 -22.44 -4.84
C LEU A 539 10.73 -23.73 -5.50
N TRP A 540 10.35 -24.89 -4.96
CA TRP A 540 10.65 -26.19 -5.57
C TRP A 540 9.99 -26.34 -6.95
N LYS A 541 8.69 -25.99 -7.05
CA LYS A 541 7.96 -26.00 -8.32
C LYS A 541 8.55 -25.02 -9.33
N ALA A 542 8.93 -23.82 -8.88
CA ALA A 542 9.56 -22.82 -9.73
C ALA A 542 10.91 -23.31 -10.28
N TRP A 543 11.72 -23.99 -9.46
CA TRP A 543 13.00 -24.56 -9.87
C TRP A 543 12.84 -25.68 -10.92
N GLY A 544 11.86 -26.57 -10.73
CA GLY A 544 11.57 -27.67 -11.65
C GLY A 544 10.76 -27.28 -12.90
N SER A 545 10.34 -26.02 -13.02
CA SER A 545 9.51 -25.56 -14.14
C SER A 545 10.29 -25.55 -15.46
N GLY A 546 9.63 -25.87 -16.58
CA GLY A 546 10.21 -25.70 -17.91
C GLY A 546 10.27 -24.24 -18.40
N SER A 547 9.51 -23.34 -17.77
CA SER A 547 9.43 -21.93 -18.14
C SER A 547 10.56 -21.13 -17.48
N GLU A 548 11.37 -20.44 -18.29
CA GLU A 548 12.47 -19.62 -17.78
C GLU A 548 11.98 -18.47 -16.88
N VAL A 549 10.84 -17.86 -17.23
CA VAL A 549 10.22 -16.79 -16.42
C VAL A 549 9.84 -17.32 -15.04
N THR A 550 9.35 -18.56 -14.96
CA THR A 550 8.99 -19.18 -13.68
C THR A 550 10.23 -19.52 -12.86
N LYS A 551 11.31 -20.01 -13.49
CA LYS A 551 12.58 -20.29 -12.82
C LYS A 551 13.20 -19.05 -12.19
N LYS A 552 12.98 -17.86 -12.78
CA LYS A 552 13.45 -16.58 -12.21
C LYS A 552 12.99 -16.35 -10.78
N ILE A 553 11.79 -16.81 -10.40
CA ILE A 553 11.33 -16.72 -9.00
C ILE A 553 12.30 -17.43 -8.06
N CYS A 554 12.79 -18.61 -8.46
CA CYS A 554 13.71 -19.37 -7.64
C CYS A 554 15.14 -18.80 -7.70
N SER A 555 15.66 -18.49 -8.89
CA SER A 555 17.03 -17.98 -9.04
C SER A 555 17.25 -16.59 -8.45
N ASN A 556 16.22 -15.75 -8.41
CA ASN A 556 16.27 -14.43 -7.77
C ASN A 556 15.87 -14.45 -6.29
N SER A 557 15.49 -15.59 -5.72
CA SER A 557 15.29 -15.70 -4.27
C SER A 557 16.62 -15.65 -3.53
N LYS A 558 16.85 -14.61 -2.72
CA LYS A 558 18.11 -14.40 -1.98
C LYS A 558 18.01 -14.76 -0.51
N ALA A 559 16.83 -14.62 0.08
CA ALA A 559 16.61 -15.01 1.46
C ALA A 559 15.18 -15.43 1.78
N ILE A 560 15.05 -16.22 2.85
CA ILE A 560 13.77 -16.59 3.45
C ILE A 560 13.85 -16.49 4.97
N VAL A 561 12.84 -15.86 5.56
CA VAL A 561 12.62 -15.73 6.99
C VAL A 561 11.38 -16.53 7.38
N PHE A 562 11.53 -17.46 8.30
CA PHE A 562 10.47 -18.29 8.84
C PHE A 562 10.12 -17.84 10.26
N PHE A 563 8.86 -17.45 10.47
CA PHE A 563 8.29 -17.21 11.79
C PHE A 563 7.41 -18.40 12.19
N SER A 564 7.88 -19.23 13.12
CA SER A 564 7.20 -20.43 13.63
C SER A 564 6.61 -21.30 12.51
N THR A 565 7.40 -21.64 11.50
CA THR A 565 6.96 -22.56 10.42
C THR A 565 7.22 -24.01 10.85
N PRO A 566 6.20 -24.88 10.86
CA PRO A 566 6.37 -26.28 11.27
C PRO A 566 6.96 -27.11 10.12
N HIS A 567 8.28 -27.11 9.98
CA HIS A 567 8.99 -27.67 8.82
C HIS A 567 8.82 -29.20 8.66
N ILE A 568 8.66 -29.92 9.76
CA ILE A 568 8.39 -31.37 9.80
C ILE A 568 6.99 -31.70 10.36
N GLY A 569 6.13 -30.69 10.45
CA GLY A 569 4.74 -30.79 10.97
C GLY A 569 4.64 -30.54 12.46
N SER A 570 3.42 -30.43 12.98
CA SER A 570 3.18 -30.03 14.38
C SER A 570 2.50 -31.11 15.19
N ARG A 571 2.94 -31.29 16.44
CA ARG A 571 2.29 -32.15 17.46
C ARG A 571 0.85 -31.74 17.78
N VAL A 572 0.45 -30.50 17.51
CA VAL A 572 -0.94 -30.03 17.66
C VAL A 572 -1.91 -30.84 16.79
N ALA A 573 -1.43 -31.36 15.68
CA ALA A 573 -2.23 -32.15 14.76
C ALA A 573 -2.32 -33.64 15.15
N ASN A 574 -1.66 -34.05 16.25
CA ASN A 574 -1.73 -35.39 16.87
C ASN A 574 -2.75 -35.49 18.02
N LEU A 575 -3.66 -34.52 18.17
CA LEU A 575 -4.84 -34.68 19.01
C LEU A 575 -5.61 -35.95 18.59
N SER A 576 -6.24 -36.68 19.53
CA SER A 576 -6.96 -37.92 19.20
C SER A 576 -7.93 -37.67 18.03
N PRO A 577 -8.10 -38.61 17.06
CA PRO A 577 -8.92 -38.37 15.87
C PRO A 577 -10.29 -37.71 16.12
N PRO A 578 -11.07 -38.09 17.16
CA PRO A 578 -12.32 -37.38 17.46
C PRO A 578 -12.09 -35.96 18.01
N THR A 579 -11.05 -35.73 18.81
CA THR A 579 -10.66 -34.39 19.30
C THR A 579 -10.12 -33.51 18.16
N ALA A 580 -9.27 -34.04 17.28
CA ALA A 580 -8.75 -33.31 16.13
C ALA A 580 -9.86 -32.96 15.14
N LEU A 581 -10.79 -33.88 14.88
CA LEU A 581 -11.93 -33.64 13.99
C LEU A 581 -12.93 -32.63 14.58
N LEU A 582 -13.13 -32.66 15.91
CA LEU A 582 -13.96 -31.70 16.63
C LEU A 582 -13.36 -30.29 16.62
N LEU A 583 -12.04 -30.19 16.78
CA LEU A 583 -11.36 -28.90 16.96
C LEU A 583 -10.88 -28.27 15.66
N TRP A 584 -10.52 -29.09 14.68
CA TRP A 584 -9.73 -28.67 13.53
C TRP A 584 -10.08 -29.46 12.24
N PRO A 585 -11.33 -29.42 11.75
CA PRO A 585 -11.77 -30.28 10.63
C PRO A 585 -11.20 -29.90 9.24
N SER A 586 -10.50 -28.78 9.09
CA SER A 586 -9.97 -28.30 7.79
C SER A 586 -8.85 -29.18 7.22
N VAL A 587 -8.79 -29.33 5.90
CA VAL A 587 -7.76 -30.16 5.21
C VAL A 587 -6.36 -29.59 5.38
N GLU A 588 -6.25 -28.27 5.49
CA GLU A 588 -5.00 -27.56 5.78
C GLU A 588 -4.37 -28.05 7.09
N ILE A 589 -5.17 -28.23 8.14
CA ILE A 589 -4.67 -28.72 9.43
C ILE A 589 -4.36 -30.22 9.35
N GLN A 590 -5.04 -30.97 8.47
CA GLN A 590 -4.75 -32.38 8.24
C GLN A 590 -3.39 -32.57 7.50
N GLU A 591 -3.04 -31.68 6.56
CA GLU A 591 -1.73 -31.70 5.88
C GLU A 591 -0.57 -31.29 6.82
N LEU A 592 -0.88 -30.46 7.82
CA LEU A 592 0.06 -30.01 8.86
C LEU A 592 0.33 -31.05 9.95
N ARG A 593 -0.24 -32.26 9.84
CA ARG A 593 0.07 -33.39 10.72
C ARG A 593 1.56 -33.69 10.74
N GLU A 594 2.11 -33.84 11.95
CA GLU A 594 3.49 -34.29 12.14
C GLU A 594 3.70 -35.59 11.33
N GLU A 595 4.83 -35.68 10.64
CA GLU A 595 5.20 -36.83 9.81
C GLU A 595 4.28 -37.11 8.60
N SER A 596 3.48 -36.14 8.13
CA SER A 596 2.76 -36.32 6.87
C SER A 596 3.76 -36.48 5.71
N VAL A 597 3.54 -37.50 4.86
CA VAL A 597 4.44 -37.83 3.73
C VAL A 597 4.63 -36.63 2.80
N GLY A 598 3.56 -35.86 2.57
CA GLY A 598 3.61 -34.65 1.77
C GLY A 598 4.51 -33.56 2.37
N LEU A 599 4.42 -33.33 3.68
CA LEU A 599 5.19 -32.28 4.35
C LEU A 599 6.68 -32.61 4.45
N ILE A 600 7.01 -33.87 4.79
CA ILE A 600 8.40 -34.36 4.79
C ILE A 600 8.99 -34.17 3.38
N LYS A 601 8.26 -34.56 2.33
CA LYS A 601 8.70 -34.39 0.94
C LYS A 601 8.94 -32.92 0.60
N ILE A 602 8.07 -32.00 1.00
CA ILE A 602 8.28 -30.54 0.81
C ILE A 602 9.57 -30.10 1.51
N HIS A 603 9.81 -30.56 2.74
CA HIS A 603 11.01 -30.19 3.48
C HIS A 603 12.29 -30.74 2.85
N GLU A 604 12.31 -32.01 2.46
CA GLU A 604 13.45 -32.65 1.79
C GLU A 604 13.77 -31.97 0.46
N ASN A 605 12.74 -31.65 -0.32
CA ASN A 605 12.88 -30.93 -1.58
C ASN A 605 13.47 -29.53 -1.37
N PHE A 606 13.03 -28.82 -0.34
CA PHE A 606 13.61 -27.53 0.04
C PHE A 606 15.11 -27.67 0.42
N LEU A 607 15.49 -28.69 1.19
CA LEU A 607 16.91 -28.91 1.54
C LEU A 607 17.77 -29.28 0.31
N LYS A 608 17.19 -29.98 -0.68
CA LYS A 608 17.87 -30.21 -1.97
C LYS A 608 18.03 -28.90 -2.73
N LEU A 609 17.02 -28.05 -2.73
CA LEU A 609 17.04 -26.76 -3.40
C LEU A 609 18.11 -25.81 -2.83
N THR A 610 18.20 -25.70 -1.50
CA THR A 610 19.18 -24.81 -0.84
C THR A 610 20.64 -25.23 -1.08
N LYS A 611 20.89 -26.47 -1.51
CA LYS A 611 22.22 -26.92 -1.95
C LYS A 611 22.56 -26.48 -3.38
N GLN A 612 21.54 -26.22 -4.20
CA GLN A 612 21.69 -25.80 -5.59
C GLN A 612 21.71 -24.28 -5.74
N ILE A 613 20.92 -23.57 -4.92
CA ILE A 613 20.79 -22.11 -4.96
C ILE A 613 21.21 -21.54 -3.61
N PRO A 614 22.15 -20.57 -3.57
CA PRO A 614 22.54 -19.91 -2.34
C PRO A 614 21.38 -19.07 -1.81
N LEU A 615 20.76 -19.53 -0.72
CA LEU A 615 19.63 -18.89 -0.07
C LEU A 615 19.97 -18.66 1.41
N LYS A 616 19.90 -17.40 1.87
CA LYS A 616 20.05 -17.11 3.30
C LYS A 616 18.77 -17.47 4.04
N VAL A 617 18.85 -18.39 4.99
CA VAL A 617 17.70 -18.88 5.77
C VAL A 617 17.82 -18.36 7.21
N ILE A 618 16.73 -17.75 7.71
CA ILE A 618 16.60 -17.33 9.11
C ILE A 618 15.30 -17.92 9.66
N SER A 619 15.36 -18.60 10.79
CA SER A 619 14.20 -19.19 11.46
C SER A 619 14.06 -18.70 12.89
N PHE A 620 12.89 -18.13 13.19
CA PHE A 620 12.44 -17.80 14.54
C PHE A 620 11.39 -18.81 14.98
N VAL A 621 11.56 -19.40 16.17
CA VAL A 621 10.61 -20.37 16.72
C VAL A 621 10.06 -19.87 18.05
N GLU A 622 8.77 -20.09 18.26
CA GLU A 622 8.09 -19.75 19.51
C GLU A 622 8.50 -20.67 20.66
N THR A 623 8.55 -20.12 21.87
CA THR A 623 8.76 -20.91 23.10
C THR A 623 7.60 -20.82 24.09
N LYS A 624 6.66 -19.88 23.89
CA LYS A 624 5.48 -19.73 24.75
C LYS A 624 4.24 -20.29 24.06
N SER A 625 3.38 -20.94 24.84
CA SER A 625 2.08 -21.39 24.37
C SER A 625 1.14 -20.21 24.08
N THR A 626 0.33 -20.35 23.03
CA THR A 626 -0.75 -19.43 22.68
C THR A 626 -2.04 -19.86 23.37
N LEU A 627 -2.78 -18.90 23.95
CA LEU A 627 -4.11 -19.16 24.51
C LEU A 627 -5.15 -19.33 23.39
N VAL A 628 -5.72 -20.53 23.27
CA VAL A 628 -6.84 -20.80 22.35
C VAL A 628 -8.14 -20.34 23.02
N THR A 629 -8.60 -19.14 22.65
CA THR A 629 -9.71 -18.42 23.31
C THR A 629 -11.03 -19.19 23.32
N ALA A 630 -11.33 -19.98 22.28
CA ALA A 630 -12.57 -20.74 22.19
C ALA A 630 -12.76 -21.75 23.34
N MET A 631 -11.67 -22.29 23.89
CA MET A 631 -11.71 -23.36 24.89
C MET A 631 -10.79 -23.12 26.10
N LYS A 632 -10.18 -21.93 26.20
CA LYS A 632 -9.35 -21.48 27.33
C LYS A 632 -8.20 -22.42 27.71
N PHE A 633 -7.60 -23.11 26.75
CA PHE A 633 -6.40 -23.91 26.97
C PHE A 633 -5.20 -23.29 26.25
N ASN A 634 -4.01 -23.52 26.79
CA ASN A 634 -2.75 -23.06 26.21
C ASN A 634 -2.18 -24.15 25.30
N LEU A 635 -1.75 -23.75 24.11
CA LEU A 635 -1.19 -24.66 23.12
C LEU A 635 0.05 -24.03 22.48
N GLN A 636 1.17 -24.75 22.49
CA GLN A 636 2.30 -24.41 21.63
C GLN A 636 2.04 -25.01 20.26
N PHE A 637 1.99 -24.16 19.24
CA PHE A 637 1.66 -24.57 17.88
C PHE A 637 2.84 -25.20 17.16
N VAL A 638 4.06 -24.76 17.45
CA VAL A 638 5.29 -25.26 16.85
C VAL A 638 6.33 -25.42 17.95
N ASP A 639 6.76 -26.66 18.17
CA ASP A 639 7.89 -26.94 19.06
C ASP A 639 9.24 -26.65 18.38
N ALA A 640 10.31 -26.55 19.18
CA ALA A 640 11.67 -26.26 18.72
C ALA A 640 12.17 -27.23 17.64
N ARG A 641 11.83 -28.52 17.75
CA ARG A 641 12.26 -29.54 16.77
C ARG A 641 11.55 -29.33 15.44
N SER A 642 10.24 -29.08 15.48
CA SER A 642 9.43 -28.80 14.30
C SER A 642 9.81 -27.50 13.60
N GLY A 643 10.11 -26.46 14.38
CA GLY A 643 10.45 -25.14 13.87
C GLY A 643 11.87 -25.00 13.33
N ASN A 644 12.75 -25.98 13.56
CA ASN A 644 14.13 -25.94 13.08
C ASN A 644 14.26 -26.56 11.67
N PRO A 645 14.59 -25.78 10.62
CA PRO A 645 14.77 -26.31 9.27
C PRO A 645 16.08 -27.08 9.08
N SER A 646 16.96 -27.14 10.08
CA SER A 646 18.31 -27.74 10.01
C SER A 646 19.25 -27.05 9.01
N ILE A 647 19.01 -25.78 8.69
CA ILE A 647 19.86 -24.95 7.82
C ILE A 647 19.69 -23.47 8.16
N GLY A 648 20.77 -22.70 8.12
CA GLY A 648 20.74 -21.27 8.35
C GLY A 648 20.67 -20.88 9.82
N GLU A 649 20.41 -19.60 10.05
CA GLU A 649 20.35 -19.03 11.40
C GLU A 649 19.06 -19.46 12.11
N TYR A 650 19.18 -19.92 13.36
CA TYR A 650 18.06 -20.41 14.15
C TYR A 650 18.00 -19.73 15.51
N PHE A 651 16.80 -19.28 15.90
CA PHE A 651 16.55 -18.52 17.12
C PHE A 651 15.25 -18.98 17.81
N GLU A 652 15.32 -19.37 19.07
CA GLU A 652 14.16 -19.64 19.93
C GLU A 652 13.78 -18.37 20.70
N VAL A 653 12.59 -17.85 20.47
CA VAL A 653 12.19 -16.51 20.92
C VAL A 653 11.06 -16.63 21.95
N PRO A 654 11.12 -15.91 23.09
CA PRO A 654 10.13 -15.92 24.19
C PRO A 654 8.79 -15.25 23.85
N GLN A 655 8.22 -15.58 22.70
CA GLN A 655 6.91 -15.15 22.20
C GLN A 655 5.99 -16.35 21.96
N ASP A 656 4.70 -16.05 21.87
CA ASP A 656 3.66 -16.98 21.42
C ASP A 656 3.49 -16.93 19.89
N HIS A 657 2.79 -17.90 19.32
CA HIS A 657 2.67 -18.14 17.88
C HIS A 657 2.13 -16.94 17.11
N LEU A 658 1.18 -16.24 17.75
CA LEU A 658 0.53 -15.07 17.19
C LEU A 658 1.34 -13.79 17.39
N GLY A 659 2.21 -13.74 18.40
CA GLY A 659 3.01 -12.57 18.76
C GLY A 659 4.41 -12.55 18.15
N ILE A 660 4.95 -13.70 17.75
CA ILE A 660 6.31 -13.81 17.20
C ILE A 660 6.53 -13.01 15.91
N CYS A 661 5.48 -12.74 15.12
CA CYS A 661 5.54 -11.91 13.91
C CYS A 661 5.09 -10.45 14.14
N LYS A 662 4.86 -10.07 15.40
CA LYS A 662 4.33 -8.77 15.82
C LYS A 662 5.36 -8.05 16.69
N PRO A 663 6.38 -7.39 16.10
CA PRO A 663 7.33 -6.61 16.87
C PRO A 663 6.61 -5.55 17.72
N SER A 664 7.10 -5.33 18.92
CA SER A 664 6.54 -4.35 19.86
C SER A 664 6.92 -2.91 19.50
N SER A 665 8.12 -2.73 18.93
CA SER A 665 8.70 -1.47 18.47
C SER A 665 9.79 -1.77 17.44
N ARG A 666 10.37 -0.73 16.85
CA ARG A 666 11.53 -0.88 15.95
C ARG A 666 12.78 -1.39 16.66
N MET A 667 12.87 -1.34 17.98
CA MET A 667 14.00 -1.92 18.73
C MET A 667 13.89 -3.44 18.89
N SER A 668 12.77 -4.04 18.47
CA SER A 668 12.53 -5.50 18.54
C SER A 668 13.65 -6.24 17.84
N PHE A 669 14.22 -7.26 18.50
CA PHE A 669 15.24 -8.13 17.92
C PHE A 669 14.75 -8.72 16.59
N LEU A 670 13.51 -9.21 16.58
CA LEU A 670 12.88 -9.80 15.40
C LEU A 670 12.83 -8.80 14.24
N TYR A 671 12.45 -7.54 14.50
CA TYR A 671 12.39 -6.49 13.49
C TYR A 671 13.79 -6.10 13.01
N GLN A 672 14.71 -5.88 13.94
CA GLN A 672 16.09 -5.50 13.62
C GLN A 672 16.78 -6.56 12.78
N LYS A 673 16.62 -7.85 13.10
CA LYS A 673 17.19 -8.93 12.30
C LYS A 673 16.67 -8.94 10.86
N VAL A 674 15.38 -8.68 10.67
CA VAL A 674 14.77 -8.52 9.34
C VAL A 674 15.32 -7.30 8.60
N VAL A 675 15.46 -6.15 9.28
CA VAL A 675 16.02 -4.93 8.69
C VAL A 675 17.48 -5.13 8.26
N HIS A 676 18.31 -5.75 9.09
CA HIS A 676 19.70 -6.04 8.76
C HIS A 676 19.81 -6.98 7.54
N LEU A 677 18.97 -8.02 7.47
CA LEU A 677 18.90 -8.90 6.32
C LEU A 677 18.56 -8.13 5.04
N ILE A 678 17.53 -7.27 5.09
CA ILE A 678 17.09 -6.50 3.93
C ILE A 678 18.18 -5.54 3.48
N ARG A 679 18.82 -4.82 4.41
CA ARG A 679 19.92 -3.87 4.10
C ARG A 679 21.10 -4.57 3.43
N ASP A 680 21.55 -5.70 3.98
CA ASP A 680 22.64 -6.51 3.42
C ASP A 680 22.36 -6.91 1.96
N ILE A 681 21.13 -7.37 1.68
CA ILE A 681 20.75 -7.78 0.31
C ILE A 681 20.62 -6.57 -0.62
N VAL A 682 20.07 -5.45 -0.15
CA VAL A 682 19.95 -4.20 -0.93
C VAL A 682 21.33 -3.65 -1.27
N GLU A 683 22.27 -3.64 -0.33
CA GLU A 683 23.65 -3.18 -0.52
C GLU A 683 24.38 -4.04 -1.55
N LYS A 684 24.33 -5.37 -1.42
CA LYS A 684 24.88 -6.32 -2.39
C LYS A 684 24.30 -6.11 -3.79
N THR A 685 22.97 -6.01 -3.89
CA THR A 685 22.29 -5.75 -5.17
C THR A 685 22.75 -4.43 -5.80
N ASN A 686 22.89 -3.37 -5.00
CA ASN A 686 23.34 -2.08 -5.49
C ASN A 686 24.81 -2.12 -5.94
N GLN A 687 25.66 -2.91 -5.28
CA GLN A 687 27.04 -3.10 -5.70
C GLN A 687 27.12 -3.87 -7.03
N GLU A 688 26.40 -4.99 -7.16
CA GLU A 688 26.33 -5.77 -8.40
C GLU A 688 25.91 -4.91 -9.59
N LYS A 689 24.88 -4.06 -9.42
CA LYS A 689 24.45 -3.13 -10.46
C LYS A 689 25.53 -2.12 -10.84
N ARG A 690 26.25 -1.55 -9.86
CA ARG A 690 27.35 -0.60 -10.14
C ARG A 690 28.45 -1.26 -10.94
N GLU A 691 28.85 -2.47 -10.56
CA GLU A 691 29.88 -3.24 -11.28
C GLU A 691 29.44 -3.58 -12.71
N GLU A 692 28.16 -3.89 -12.93
CA GLU A 692 27.60 -4.10 -14.27
C GLU A 692 27.64 -2.82 -15.11
N TYR A 693 27.22 -1.68 -14.55
CA TYR A 693 27.32 -0.39 -15.23
C TYR A 693 28.77 -0.03 -15.57
N GLU A 694 29.72 -0.22 -14.66
CA GLU A 694 31.14 0.04 -14.91
C GLU A 694 31.72 -0.85 -16.02
N LYS A 695 31.26 -2.09 -16.15
CA LYS A 695 31.64 -2.97 -17.26
C LYS A 695 31.08 -2.48 -18.60
N LEU A 696 29.82 -2.06 -18.62
CA LEU A 696 29.19 -1.51 -19.82
C LEU A 696 29.81 -0.19 -20.28
N TRP A 697 30.33 0.64 -19.36
CA TRP A 697 31.05 1.87 -19.69
C TRP A 697 32.47 1.64 -20.21
N LYS A 698 33.06 0.47 -19.96
CA LYS A 698 34.41 0.10 -20.42
C LYS A 698 34.41 -0.61 -21.78
N LEU A 699 33.24 -1.06 -22.24
CA LEU A 699 32.98 -1.60 -23.58
C LEU A 699 32.55 -0.47 -24.51
#